data_AF-A0A8H3YRM0-F1
#
_entry.id   AF-A0A8H3YRM0-F1
#
_cell.length_a   1.000
_cell.length_b   1.000
_cell.length_c   1.000
_cell.angle_alpha   90.00
_cell.angle_beta   90.00
_cell.angle_gamma   90.00
#
_symmetry.space_group_name_H-M   'P 1'
#
loop_
_entity.id
_entity.type
_entity.pdbx_description
1 polymer ?
#
loop_
_entity_poly.entity_id
_entity_poly.type
_entity_poly.pdbx_seq_one_letter_code
_entity_poly.pdbx_strand_id
1 'polypeptide(L)'
;MRVRGLLLLPQREHADFDPLSQQQQILKSGLSLNRGPDSGPKAKSVALRELFGAKRNQRFLTKRVPGEIHLHVEASSIFNERPLLVADSDIPAKTLRAKIPSTKCHETTKRIVRRPGSLGEISSTIYSQLLHPFVDVFCFFSDDLGGFKQVARHLATWLEQVHEPTIPRSTRPRVVIVTEKIPSGLENEKEARKAFLWLLSEETKRDLFEQVLAIEIIALFPAGALSVNARHRLLKERIMSGSDQVRKHREQSRCLFSVTHFAAFLASACEHFSRVIHEPFDFIQASRVDNPAPQDLDEHLANLMKHIRSSGNFTAFAAPTIASSLLLDSYPPNSHLFTPEQVLDSLYKDAFPKERVISFLDSDDVILRSGFINLVRKHLINFFEQLIHSPLSAAEIHRDNLNRFKQHWMMKRIQDRIGLPIPFQQFFKVAFGISSGGLICLAMFVNGWGIEESTDTFERLAKVAFTPRTVSKIPIFRNFIELLISYFADGLYAPKNIESALKQVFGDDRSILDVSHATTTGTRVGLPVATVGGTPSRRIFTNYNGVGDRVEGQEERVIKPKDGSGNVPLWEIARSASAALGFFPPKHIRDVGTFQDAGPFVNDPLILALSEAAALFPLSGKPDFVISLGTGEPHHADVPDRVKPSGKSYRISRLEKRSKPGVFQSGIIELTLRLMDSGQD
;
A
#
# COMPACT_ATOMS: atom_id res chain seq x y z
N MET A 1 -15.62 38.80 38.12
CA MET A 1 -14.74 37.78 38.74
C MET A 1 -13.32 38.05 38.23
N ARG A 2 -12.44 38.89 38.81
CA ARG A 2 -11.87 39.01 40.19
C ARG A 2 -11.27 37.66 40.65
N VAL A 3 -9.98 37.49 40.96
CA VAL A 3 -8.92 38.37 41.56
C VAL A 3 -7.52 37.79 41.18
N ARG A 4 -6.55 38.54 40.60
CA ARG A 4 -5.40 39.29 41.20
C ARG A 4 -4.53 38.54 42.23
N GLY A 5 -3.20 38.61 42.10
CA GLY A 5 -2.31 38.59 43.27
C GLY A 5 -0.91 37.96 43.14
N LEU A 6 0.09 38.86 43.03
CA LEU A 6 1.39 38.85 43.71
C LEU A 6 2.44 37.74 43.48
N LEU A 7 3.57 38.19 42.94
CA LEU A 7 4.93 37.74 43.24
C LEU A 7 5.14 37.64 44.75
N LEU A 8 5.52 36.45 45.25
CA LEU A 8 6.25 36.26 46.50
C LEU A 8 7.34 35.21 46.26
N LEU A 9 8.58 35.67 46.33
CA LEU A 9 9.78 34.84 46.45
C LEU A 9 9.68 34.00 47.73
N PRO A 10 9.98 32.68 47.70
CA PRO A 10 10.32 31.96 48.91
C PRO A 10 11.76 32.31 49.29
N GLN A 11 11.92 32.56 50.59
CA GLN A 11 13.17 32.85 51.27
C GLN A 11 14.23 31.78 51.03
N ARG A 12 15.49 32.23 51.01
CA ARG A 12 16.67 31.39 51.22
C ARG A 12 16.53 30.66 52.56
N GLU A 13 16.31 29.36 52.50
CA GLU A 13 16.83 28.46 53.53
C GLU A 13 18.18 27.95 53.04
N HIS A 14 19.23 28.35 53.76
CA HIS A 14 20.55 27.76 53.67
C HIS A 14 20.47 26.30 54.10
N ALA A 15 20.49 25.39 53.13
CA ALA A 15 20.98 24.03 53.31
C ALA A 15 22.04 23.81 52.23
N ASP A 16 23.30 23.80 52.65
CA ASP A 16 24.45 23.47 51.81
C ASP A 16 24.25 22.07 51.20
N PHE A 17 23.87 22.02 49.92
CA PHE A 17 23.93 20.82 49.09
C PHE A 17 24.56 21.21 47.77
N ASP A 18 25.87 20.98 47.66
CA ASP A 18 26.68 21.28 46.47
C ASP A 18 26.44 20.22 45.36
N PRO A 19 25.71 20.54 44.27
CA PRO A 19 25.45 19.59 43.18
C PRO A 19 26.71 19.25 42.37
N LEU A 20 27.73 20.10 42.43
CA LEU A 20 29.02 19.86 41.77
C LEU A 20 29.81 18.78 42.49
N SER A 21 29.66 18.66 43.81
CA SER A 21 30.38 17.65 44.60
C SER A 21 30.00 16.22 44.21
N GLN A 22 28.71 15.93 44.02
CA GLN A 22 28.20 14.60 43.66
C GLN A 22 28.53 14.22 42.21
N GLN A 23 28.40 15.16 41.26
CA GLN A 23 28.85 14.96 39.88
C GLN A 23 30.36 14.74 39.81
N GLN A 24 31.16 15.49 40.59
CA GLN A 24 32.60 15.26 40.70
C GLN A 24 32.93 13.93 41.39
N GLN A 25 32.10 13.43 42.31
CA GLN A 25 32.31 12.15 42.99
C GLN A 25 31.98 10.95 42.08
N ILE A 26 30.93 11.05 41.25
CA ILE A 26 30.59 10.08 40.20
C ILE A 26 31.64 10.12 39.07
N LEU A 27 32.12 11.31 38.70
CA LEU A 27 33.26 11.46 37.79
C LEU A 27 34.52 10.85 38.39
N LYS A 28 34.81 11.07 39.69
CA LYS A 28 35.96 10.48 40.38
C LYS A 28 35.85 8.96 40.56
N SER A 29 34.66 8.41 40.81
CA SER A 29 34.45 6.95 40.86
C SER A 29 34.50 6.31 39.46
N GLY A 30 34.08 7.04 38.43
CA GLY A 30 34.24 6.68 37.01
C GLY A 30 35.66 6.86 36.47
N LEU A 31 36.47 7.75 37.06
CA LEU A 31 37.87 8.05 36.72
C LEU A 31 38.89 7.28 37.59
N SER A 32 38.46 6.52 38.60
CA SER A 32 39.38 5.83 39.51
C SER A 32 39.92 4.52 38.92
N LEU A 33 41.22 4.60 38.62
CA LEU A 33 42.29 3.59 38.57
C LEU A 33 42.10 2.40 37.61
N ASN A 34 42.92 2.45 36.55
CA ASN A 34 43.53 1.30 35.88
C ASN A 34 43.96 0.25 36.94
N ARG A 35 43.11 -0.74 37.20
CA ARG A 35 43.62 -2.05 37.62
C ARG A 35 44.03 -2.78 36.36
N GLY A 36 45.17 -3.48 36.42
CA GLY A 36 45.64 -4.35 35.36
C GLY A 36 44.60 -5.42 35.00
N PRO A 37 44.87 -6.29 34.01
CA PRO A 37 43.93 -7.31 33.58
C PRO A 37 43.71 -8.33 34.70
N ASP A 38 42.78 -8.03 35.62
CA ASP A 38 42.32 -8.96 36.63
C ASP A 38 41.64 -10.13 35.92
N SER A 39 42.11 -11.32 36.25
CA SER A 39 41.77 -12.62 35.65
C SER A 39 40.38 -13.14 36.02
N GLY A 40 39.39 -12.26 36.13
CA GLY A 40 37.98 -12.59 36.36
C GLY A 40 37.18 -12.68 35.05
N PRO A 41 36.04 -13.39 35.01
CA PRO A 41 35.14 -13.36 33.86
C PRO A 41 34.60 -11.93 33.67
N LYS A 42 34.74 -11.37 32.45
CA LYS A 42 34.19 -10.06 32.06
C LYS A 42 32.70 -9.95 32.44
N ALA A 43 32.25 -8.79 32.93
CA ALA A 43 30.90 -8.58 33.44
C ALA A 43 29.83 -8.93 32.38
N LYS A 44 30.09 -8.56 31.12
CA LYS A 44 29.29 -8.93 29.94
C LYS A 44 29.09 -10.43 29.79
N SER A 45 30.13 -11.24 29.99
CA SER A 45 30.07 -12.70 29.82
C SER A 45 29.19 -13.36 30.88
N VAL A 46 29.18 -12.80 32.09
CA VAL A 46 28.30 -13.24 33.18
C VAL A 46 26.86 -12.86 32.85
N ALA A 47 26.62 -11.61 32.44
CA ALA A 47 25.29 -11.12 32.08
C ALA A 47 24.67 -11.93 30.94
N LEU A 48 25.39 -12.17 29.84
CA LEU A 48 24.89 -12.96 28.71
C LEU A 48 24.48 -14.38 29.11
N ARG A 49 25.21 -15.00 30.05
CA ARG A 49 24.92 -16.36 30.53
C ARG A 49 23.62 -16.45 31.31
N GLU A 50 23.35 -15.45 32.12
CA GLU A 50 22.21 -15.42 33.03
C GLU A 50 20.95 -14.87 32.35
N LEU A 51 21.10 -13.87 31.47
CA LEU A 51 20.00 -13.24 30.76
C LEU A 51 19.35 -14.14 29.70
N PHE A 52 20.16 -14.87 28.94
CA PHE A 52 19.72 -15.57 27.72
C PHE A 52 19.94 -17.09 27.78
N GLY A 53 20.14 -17.64 28.98
CA GLY A 53 20.16 -19.09 29.20
C GLY A 53 21.36 -19.82 28.59
N ALA A 54 22.50 -19.14 28.42
CA ALA A 54 23.70 -19.72 27.79
C ALA A 54 24.35 -20.87 28.58
N LYS A 55 23.82 -21.22 29.76
CA LYS A 55 24.32 -22.27 30.66
C LYS A 55 24.42 -23.66 30.02
N ARG A 56 23.74 -23.92 28.89
CA ARG A 56 23.75 -25.23 28.19
C ARG A 56 24.57 -25.28 26.89
N ASN A 57 25.05 -24.16 26.37
CA ASN A 57 25.79 -24.15 25.10
C ASN A 57 27.28 -23.92 25.34
N GLN A 58 28.09 -24.97 25.14
CA GLN A 58 29.56 -24.91 25.18
C GLN A 58 30.16 -23.85 24.22
N ARG A 59 29.37 -23.26 23.32
CA ARG A 59 29.77 -22.21 22.36
C ARG A 59 30.13 -20.86 22.96
N PHE A 60 29.65 -20.54 24.16
CA PHE A 60 30.08 -19.31 24.84
C PHE A 60 31.44 -19.46 25.54
N LEU A 61 31.99 -20.68 25.57
CA LEU A 61 33.25 -21.03 26.24
C LEU A 61 34.44 -21.17 25.27
N THR A 62 34.24 -21.12 23.96
CA THR A 62 35.34 -21.20 23.00
C THR A 62 36.23 -19.97 23.09
N LYS A 63 37.55 -20.19 23.08
CA LYS A 63 38.59 -19.16 23.18
C LYS A 63 38.36 -18.10 22.09
N ARG A 64 37.83 -16.95 22.50
CA ARG A 64 37.36 -15.89 21.59
C ARG A 64 38.53 -15.23 20.89
N VAL A 65 38.38 -15.00 19.60
CA VAL A 65 39.35 -14.25 18.81
C VAL A 65 38.89 -12.79 18.77
N PRO A 66 39.79 -11.81 19.01
CA PRO A 66 39.44 -10.40 18.89
C PRO A 66 38.88 -10.08 17.50
N GLY A 67 37.79 -9.30 17.44
CA GLY A 67 37.16 -8.83 16.19
C GLY A 67 36.06 -9.72 15.61
N GLU A 68 35.61 -10.75 16.33
CA GLU A 68 34.46 -11.56 15.93
C GLU A 68 33.15 -11.02 16.52
N ILE A 69 32.08 -11.04 15.72
CA ILE A 69 30.70 -10.79 16.14
C ILE A 69 29.94 -12.11 16.05
N HIS A 70 29.45 -12.62 17.18
CA HIS A 70 28.74 -13.88 17.28
C HIS A 70 27.25 -13.65 17.44
N LEU A 71 26.44 -14.18 16.53
CA LEU A 71 24.98 -14.03 16.57
C LEU A 71 24.35 -15.27 17.19
N HIS A 72 23.55 -15.06 18.23
CA HIS A 72 22.89 -16.09 19.01
C HIS A 72 21.37 -15.90 18.95
N VAL A 73 20.63 -17.01 18.93
CA VAL A 73 19.17 -17.01 19.08
C VAL A 73 18.84 -17.52 20.47
N GLU A 74 18.00 -16.79 21.22
CA GLU A 74 17.53 -17.25 22.52
C GLU A 74 16.60 -18.46 22.32
N ALA A 75 17.00 -19.64 22.82
CA ALA A 75 16.32 -20.90 22.54
C ALA A 75 14.82 -20.90 22.91
N SER A 76 14.45 -20.22 23.99
CA SER A 76 13.06 -20.09 24.44
C SER A 76 12.20 -19.16 23.58
N SER A 77 12.80 -18.41 22.67
CA SER A 77 12.12 -17.45 21.79
C SER A 77 11.95 -17.94 20.35
N ILE A 78 12.58 -19.05 19.98
CA ILE A 78 12.65 -19.54 18.58
C ILE A 78 11.26 -19.77 17.96
N PHE A 79 10.32 -20.31 18.75
CA PHE A 79 8.97 -20.62 18.29
C PHE A 79 7.95 -19.54 18.65
N ASN A 80 8.41 -18.41 19.18
CA ASN A 80 7.55 -17.27 19.45
C ASN A 80 7.46 -16.41 18.19
N GLU A 81 6.40 -15.60 18.08
CA GLU A 81 6.25 -14.59 17.01
C GLU A 81 7.37 -13.53 17.00
N ARG A 82 8.21 -13.51 18.04
CA ARG A 82 9.38 -12.65 18.18
C ARG A 82 10.60 -13.45 18.64
N PRO A 83 11.38 -14.02 17.71
CA PRO A 83 12.67 -14.61 18.05
C PRO A 83 13.63 -13.50 18.51
N LEU A 84 14.30 -13.72 19.64
CA LEU A 84 15.29 -12.80 20.19
C LEU A 84 16.68 -13.15 19.65
N LEU A 85 17.30 -12.16 19.01
CA LEU A 85 18.62 -12.24 18.42
C LEU A 85 19.60 -11.41 19.25
N VAL A 86 20.68 -12.05 19.71
CA VAL A 86 21.70 -11.41 20.54
C VAL A 86 23.04 -11.53 19.81
N ALA A 87 23.61 -10.38 19.44
CA ALA A 87 24.94 -10.30 18.88
C ALA A 87 25.97 -10.00 19.99
N ASP A 88 26.90 -10.91 20.22
CA ASP A 88 28.02 -10.76 21.16
C ASP A 88 29.29 -10.35 20.39
N SER A 89 29.82 -9.18 20.70
CA SER A 89 31.05 -8.67 20.06
C SER A 89 31.97 -7.91 21.01
N ASP A 90 33.27 -8.08 20.83
CA ASP A 90 34.29 -7.29 21.54
C ASP A 90 34.78 -6.13 20.66
N ILE A 91 35.05 -4.96 21.27
CA ILE A 91 35.61 -3.79 20.55
C ILE A 91 37.13 -4.00 20.41
N PRO A 92 37.68 -4.17 19.20
CA PRO A 92 39.08 -4.53 19.02
C PRO A 92 40.01 -3.36 19.36
N ALA A 93 40.94 -3.59 20.28
CA ALA A 93 41.73 -2.52 20.91
C ALA A 93 43.07 -2.18 20.24
N LYS A 94 43.57 -2.92 19.22
CA LYS A 94 44.70 -2.52 18.32
C LYS A 94 45.23 -3.59 17.36
N THR A 95 44.95 -4.88 17.54
CA THR A 95 45.53 -5.94 16.67
C THR A 95 44.57 -7.11 16.44
N LEU A 96 44.15 -7.31 15.18
CA LEU A 96 43.49 -8.54 14.72
C LEU A 96 44.56 -9.53 14.21
N ARG A 97 45.28 -10.19 15.12
CA ARG A 97 46.11 -11.34 14.74
C ARG A 97 45.30 -12.62 14.97
N ALA A 98 44.39 -12.87 14.04
CA ALA A 98 43.51 -14.02 14.04
C ALA A 98 43.79 -14.88 12.81
N LYS A 99 44.10 -16.18 12.99
CA LYS A 99 43.95 -17.13 11.90
C LYS A 99 42.46 -17.33 11.66
N ILE A 100 41.95 -17.00 10.48
CA ILE A 100 40.57 -17.28 10.08
C ILE A 100 40.39 -18.81 10.14
N PRO A 101 39.53 -19.36 11.00
CA PRO A 101 39.31 -20.80 11.05
C PRO A 101 38.72 -21.26 9.71
N SER A 102 39.40 -22.16 8.99
CA SER A 102 38.78 -22.80 7.81
C SER A 102 37.91 -23.96 8.27
N THR A 103 36.66 -23.70 8.61
CA THR A 103 35.69 -24.76 8.91
C THR A 103 35.05 -25.21 7.59
N LYS A 104 35.26 -26.47 7.19
CA LYS A 104 34.77 -27.05 5.92
C LYS A 104 33.25 -27.32 5.89
N CYS A 105 32.55 -27.10 7.00
CA CYS A 105 31.16 -27.51 7.20
C CYS A 105 30.11 -26.43 6.95
N HIS A 106 30.51 -25.20 6.64
CA HIS A 106 29.58 -24.09 6.43
C HIS A 106 30.04 -23.19 5.29
N GLU A 107 29.08 -22.53 4.66
CA GLU A 107 29.34 -21.50 3.68
C GLU A 107 30.08 -20.32 4.34
N THR A 108 31.21 -19.94 3.76
CA THR A 108 32.05 -18.85 4.25
C THR A 108 32.19 -17.81 3.16
N THR A 109 31.58 -16.65 3.35
CA THR A 109 31.71 -15.52 2.43
C THR A 109 32.83 -14.60 2.91
N LYS A 110 33.88 -14.46 2.10
CA LYS A 110 34.99 -13.54 2.36
C LYS A 110 34.84 -12.31 1.48
N ARG A 111 34.87 -11.13 2.10
CA ARG A 111 34.79 -9.84 1.39
C ARG A 111 35.98 -8.97 1.77
N ILE A 112 36.57 -8.33 0.77
CA ILE A 112 37.65 -7.36 0.97
C ILE A 112 36.99 -6.01 1.23
N VAL A 113 37.24 -5.43 2.40
CA VAL A 113 36.74 -4.09 2.74
C VAL A 113 37.72 -3.07 2.15
N ARG A 114 37.27 -2.36 1.11
CA ARG A 114 38.06 -1.31 0.45
C ARG A 114 37.74 0.05 1.06
N ARG A 115 38.19 0.28 2.30
CA ARG A 115 37.94 1.55 3.01
C ARG A 115 39.24 2.17 3.53
N PRO A 116 39.43 3.49 3.38
CA PRO A 116 40.53 4.20 4.01
C PRO A 116 40.29 4.29 5.52
N GLY A 117 41.34 4.19 6.32
CA GLY A 117 41.28 4.39 7.76
C GLY A 117 42.05 3.35 8.57
N SER A 118 42.21 3.62 9.85
CA SER A 118 42.80 2.66 10.79
C SER A 118 41.84 1.49 11.03
N LEU A 119 42.38 0.36 11.50
CA LEU A 119 41.56 -0.82 11.83
C LEU A 119 40.47 -0.51 12.87
N GLY A 120 40.75 0.41 13.79
CA GLY A 120 39.80 0.86 14.80
C GLY A 120 38.65 1.69 14.19
N GLU A 121 38.98 2.60 13.26
CA GLU A 121 37.98 3.37 12.52
C GLU A 121 37.08 2.47 11.68
N ILE A 122 37.67 1.52 10.94
CA ILE A 122 36.90 0.56 10.14
C ILE A 122 36.01 -0.30 11.06
N SER A 123 36.54 -0.75 12.20
CA SER A 123 35.72 -1.50 13.16
C SER A 123 34.57 -0.67 13.73
N SER A 124 34.73 0.64 13.93
CA SER A 124 33.66 1.54 14.35
C SER A 124 32.56 1.63 13.28
N THR A 125 32.94 1.75 12.00
CA THR A 125 31.96 1.84 10.89
C THR A 125 31.08 0.59 10.74
N ILE A 126 31.54 -0.59 11.18
CA ILE A 126 30.71 -1.80 11.18
C ILE A 126 29.48 -1.61 12.08
N TYR A 127 29.64 -1.02 13.26
CA TYR A 127 28.51 -0.80 14.17
C TYR A 127 27.65 0.37 13.72
N SER A 128 28.28 1.49 13.36
CA SER A 128 27.56 2.74 13.06
C SER A 128 26.91 2.78 11.68
N GLN A 129 27.43 2.04 10.70
CA GLN A 129 26.89 2.06 9.32
C GLN A 129 26.30 0.72 8.89
N LEU A 130 26.94 -0.42 9.21
CA LEU A 130 26.47 -1.73 8.73
C LEU A 130 25.39 -2.34 9.63
N LEU A 131 25.63 -2.43 10.94
CA LEU A 131 24.70 -3.09 11.89
C LEU A 131 23.60 -2.16 12.38
N HIS A 132 23.85 -0.87 12.37
CA HIS A 132 22.95 0.17 12.84
C HIS A 132 21.49 0.00 12.40
N PRO A 133 21.17 -0.23 11.10
CA PRO A 133 19.78 -0.36 10.69
C PRO A 133 19.12 -1.70 11.03
N PHE A 134 19.89 -2.67 11.53
CA PHE A 134 19.40 -4.00 11.91
C PHE A 134 19.23 -4.16 13.43
N VAL A 135 19.92 -3.34 14.22
CA VAL A 135 19.96 -3.47 15.70
C VAL A 135 18.87 -2.62 16.35
N ASP A 136 18.17 -3.17 17.34
CA ASP A 136 17.23 -2.39 18.16
C ASP A 136 17.93 -1.72 19.35
N VAL A 137 18.87 -2.42 20.00
CA VAL A 137 19.56 -1.95 21.21
C VAL A 137 21.05 -2.31 21.15
N PHE A 138 21.91 -1.30 21.28
CA PHE A 138 23.32 -1.50 21.58
C PHE A 138 23.53 -1.47 23.10
N CYS A 139 24.13 -2.53 23.65
CA CYS A 139 24.39 -2.65 25.09
C CYS A 139 25.90 -2.67 25.36
N PHE A 140 26.39 -1.65 26.08
CA PHE A 140 27.80 -1.50 26.44
C PHE A 140 27.99 -1.77 27.93
N PHE A 141 28.93 -2.65 28.27
CA PHE A 141 29.37 -2.81 29.66
C PHE A 141 30.56 -1.88 29.89
N SER A 142 30.33 -0.76 30.57
CA SER A 142 31.37 0.29 30.70
C SER A 142 32.61 -0.24 31.40
N ASP A 143 32.43 -1.10 32.41
CA ASP A 143 33.53 -1.59 33.24
C ASP A 143 34.46 -2.52 32.47
N ASP A 144 33.92 -3.26 31.48
CA ASP A 144 34.70 -4.10 30.57
C ASP A 144 35.46 -3.29 29.50
N LEU A 145 35.06 -2.04 29.28
CA LEU A 145 35.60 -1.16 28.23
C LEU A 145 36.54 -0.07 28.76
N GLY A 146 36.81 -0.05 30.07
CA GLY A 146 37.66 0.99 30.69
C GLY A 146 36.91 2.22 31.22
N GLY A 147 35.58 2.11 31.37
CA GLY A 147 34.72 3.14 31.97
C GLY A 147 34.01 4.05 30.96
N PHE A 148 33.25 5.01 31.48
CA PHE A 148 32.42 5.92 30.68
C PHE A 148 33.20 6.71 29.63
N LYS A 149 34.44 7.13 29.94
CA LYS A 149 35.27 7.90 28.99
C LYS A 149 35.60 7.12 27.73
N GLN A 150 35.91 5.83 27.85
CA GLN A 150 36.18 4.97 26.70
C GLN A 150 34.92 4.71 25.86
N VAL A 151 33.76 4.52 26.50
CA VAL A 151 32.49 4.38 25.80
C VAL A 151 32.11 5.67 25.08
N ALA A 152 32.30 6.83 25.72
CA ALA A 152 32.05 8.14 25.11
C ALA A 152 32.92 8.36 23.87
N ARG A 153 34.23 8.06 23.95
CA ARG A 153 35.14 8.10 22.79
C ARG A 153 34.69 7.19 21.65
N HIS A 154 34.23 5.98 21.97
CA HIS A 154 33.76 5.06 20.95
C HIS A 154 32.46 5.53 20.29
N LEU A 155 31.52 6.11 21.04
CA LEU A 155 30.32 6.70 20.45
C LEU A 155 30.62 7.98 19.68
N ALA A 156 31.62 8.77 20.08
CA ALA A 156 32.06 9.94 19.32
C ALA A 156 32.52 9.55 17.90
N THR A 157 33.23 8.44 17.73
CA THR A 157 33.63 7.96 16.39
C THR A 157 32.45 7.56 15.52
N TRP A 158 31.32 7.15 16.12
CA TRP A 158 30.10 6.86 15.36
C TRP A 158 29.48 8.15 14.79
N LEU A 159 29.60 9.26 15.51
CA LEU A 159 28.98 10.55 15.17
C LEU A 159 29.78 11.33 14.12
N GLU A 160 31.10 11.16 14.08
CA GLU A 160 31.96 11.85 13.10
C GLU A 160 31.84 11.25 11.69
N GLN A 161 31.50 9.97 11.59
CA GLN A 161 31.49 9.19 10.34
C GLN A 161 30.09 9.07 9.70
N VAL A 162 29.21 10.04 9.97
CA VAL A 162 27.78 9.95 9.65
C VAL A 162 27.47 10.26 8.18
N HIS A 163 26.83 9.29 7.54
CA HIS A 163 25.92 9.51 6.40
C HIS A 163 24.49 9.53 6.94
N GLU A 164 23.60 10.35 6.36
CA GLU A 164 22.20 10.34 6.75
C GLU A 164 21.61 8.93 6.53
N PRO A 165 21.10 8.26 7.58
CA PRO A 165 20.50 6.94 7.42
C PRO A 165 19.26 7.04 6.51
N THR A 166 19.10 6.06 5.62
CA THR A 166 17.90 5.88 4.79
C THR A 166 16.66 5.49 5.61
N ILE A 167 16.88 5.01 6.84
CA ILE A 167 15.81 4.63 7.77
C ILE A 167 15.30 5.83 8.60
N PRO A 168 14.00 5.85 8.95
CA PRO A 168 13.43 6.93 9.76
C PRO A 168 14.13 7.12 11.11
N ARG A 169 14.19 8.37 11.60
CA ARG A 169 14.85 8.68 12.88
C ARG A 169 14.25 7.91 14.07
N SER A 170 12.97 7.60 14.02
CA SER A 170 12.25 6.84 15.06
C SER A 170 12.63 5.36 15.14
N THR A 171 13.26 4.80 14.10
CA THR A 171 13.67 3.38 14.05
C THR A 171 15.12 3.15 14.43
N ARG A 172 15.81 4.22 14.86
CA ARG A 172 17.20 4.16 15.28
C ARG A 172 17.37 3.31 16.54
N PRO A 173 18.54 2.68 16.73
CA PRO A 173 18.81 1.88 17.90
C PRO A 173 18.82 2.72 19.17
N ARG A 174 18.47 2.10 20.30
CA ARG A 174 18.74 2.64 21.63
C ARG A 174 20.12 2.23 22.11
N VAL A 175 20.73 3.06 22.95
CA VAL A 175 22.00 2.75 23.62
C VAL A 175 21.73 2.51 25.10
N VAL A 176 22.22 1.38 25.61
CA VAL A 176 22.20 1.02 27.02
C VAL A 176 23.64 0.89 27.50
N ILE A 177 23.99 1.61 28.56
CA ILE A 177 25.30 1.52 29.20
C ILE A 177 25.13 0.93 30.59
N VAL A 178 25.80 -0.18 30.85
CA VAL A 178 25.74 -0.95 32.09
C VAL A 178 27.00 -0.71 32.89
N THR A 179 26.85 -0.40 34.18
CA THR A 179 27.97 -0.21 35.11
C THR A 179 27.65 -0.80 36.49
N GLU A 180 28.69 -1.27 37.19
CA GLU A 180 28.65 -1.71 38.59
C GLU A 180 29.31 -0.68 39.54
N LYS A 181 29.91 0.39 38.99
CA LYS A 181 30.73 1.37 39.75
C LYS A 181 29.93 2.48 40.43
N ILE A 182 28.65 2.60 40.13
CA ILE A 182 27.75 3.60 40.73
C ILE A 182 26.68 2.90 41.57
N PRO A 183 26.16 3.54 42.63
CA PRO A 183 25.11 2.95 43.43
C PRO A 183 23.83 2.75 42.60
N SER A 184 23.21 1.57 42.73
CA SER A 184 21.95 1.25 42.06
C SER A 184 20.84 2.21 42.48
N GLY A 185 20.08 2.74 41.53
CA GLY A 185 18.94 3.62 41.80
C GLY A 185 18.68 4.62 40.68
N LEU A 186 17.41 4.96 40.47
CA LEU A 186 16.97 5.77 39.32
C LEU A 186 17.60 7.17 39.31
N GLU A 187 17.76 7.81 40.47
CA GLU A 187 18.40 9.13 40.56
C GLU A 187 19.90 9.07 40.24
N ASN A 188 20.61 8.05 40.73
CA ASN A 188 22.02 7.86 40.41
C ASN A 188 22.23 7.56 38.91
N GLU A 189 21.33 6.80 38.29
CA GLU A 189 21.33 6.54 36.85
C GLU A 189 21.08 7.82 36.04
N LYS A 190 20.17 8.70 36.49
CA LYS A 190 19.92 10.01 35.86
C LYS A 190 21.15 10.92 35.95
N GLU A 191 21.79 11.00 37.12
CA GLU A 191 23.01 11.80 37.29
C GLU A 191 24.18 11.21 36.49
N ALA A 192 24.34 9.89 36.47
CA ALA A 192 25.33 9.23 35.63
C ALA A 192 25.07 9.51 34.14
N ARG A 193 23.80 9.52 33.71
CA ARG A 193 23.43 9.87 32.32
C ARG A 193 23.85 11.30 31.98
N LYS A 194 23.61 12.27 32.88
CA LYS A 194 24.07 13.66 32.68
C LYS A 194 25.60 13.73 32.59
N ALA A 195 26.31 13.07 33.51
CA ALA A 195 27.77 13.02 33.51
C ALA A 195 28.32 12.37 32.23
N PHE A 196 27.69 11.30 31.75
CA PHE A 196 28.07 10.65 30.49
C PHE A 196 27.87 11.56 29.27
N LEU A 197 26.73 12.24 29.19
CA LEU A 197 26.46 13.17 28.09
C LEU A 197 27.46 14.34 28.10
N TRP A 198 27.86 14.81 29.28
CA TRP A 198 28.94 15.79 29.41
C TRP A 198 30.28 15.23 28.89
N LEU A 199 30.68 14.03 29.30
CA LEU A 199 31.89 13.37 28.79
C LEU A 199 31.87 13.18 27.27
N LEU A 200 30.70 12.89 26.69
CA LEU A 200 30.54 12.78 25.25
C LEU A 200 30.69 14.14 24.55
N SER A 201 30.17 15.21 25.14
CA SER A 201 30.29 16.57 24.59
C SER A 201 31.73 17.09 24.56
N GLU A 202 32.59 16.57 25.43
CA GLU A 202 34.04 16.86 25.41
C GLU A 202 34.75 16.15 24.24
N GLU A 203 34.23 15.01 23.78
CA GLU A 203 34.83 14.21 22.70
C GLU A 203 34.24 14.57 21.32
N THR A 204 33.01 15.09 21.24
CA THR A 204 32.39 15.49 19.96
C THR A 204 31.37 16.63 20.10
N LYS A 205 31.25 17.45 19.05
CA LYS A 205 30.26 18.55 18.96
C LYS A 205 28.93 18.12 18.36
N ARG A 206 28.83 16.90 17.82
CA ARG A 206 27.61 16.41 17.17
C ARG A 206 26.62 15.86 18.18
N ASP A 207 25.34 16.02 17.89
CA ASP A 207 24.29 15.50 18.76
C ASP A 207 24.18 13.98 18.64
N LEU A 208 24.29 13.27 19.77
CA LEU A 208 24.14 11.82 19.86
C LEU A 208 22.79 11.35 19.28
N PHE A 209 21.73 12.12 19.47
CA PHE A 209 20.38 11.76 19.02
C PHE A 209 20.21 11.84 17.49
N GLU A 210 21.23 12.32 16.76
CA GLU A 210 21.33 12.16 15.30
C GLU A 210 21.60 10.72 14.87
N GLN A 211 22.03 9.83 15.76
CA GLN A 211 22.31 8.42 15.44
C GLN A 211 21.55 7.43 16.31
N VAL A 212 21.10 7.81 17.50
CA VAL A 212 20.41 6.89 18.41
C VAL A 212 19.08 7.46 18.87
N LEU A 213 18.10 6.60 19.15
CA LEU A 213 16.79 7.02 19.60
C LEU A 213 16.81 7.55 21.04
N ALA A 214 17.55 6.86 21.90
CA ALA A 214 17.69 7.22 23.31
C ALA A 214 18.92 6.55 23.92
N ILE A 215 19.43 7.15 25.00
CA ILE A 215 20.50 6.59 25.83
C ILE A 215 20.03 6.37 27.27
N GLU A 216 20.38 5.22 27.82
CA GLU A 216 20.05 4.82 29.18
C GLU A 216 21.29 4.27 29.90
N ILE A 217 21.44 4.63 31.17
CA ILE A 217 22.49 4.07 32.04
C ILE A 217 21.82 3.18 33.08
N ILE A 218 22.31 1.96 33.23
CA ILE A 218 21.79 0.96 34.17
C ILE A 218 22.88 0.62 35.16
N ALA A 219 22.59 0.88 36.44
CA ALA A 219 23.47 0.55 37.55
C ALA A 219 23.11 -0.84 38.08
N LEU A 220 23.99 -1.82 37.88
CA LEU A 220 23.79 -3.15 38.47
C LEU A 220 24.07 -3.11 39.97
N PHE A 221 23.28 -3.84 40.74
CA PHE A 221 23.54 -4.04 42.16
C PHE A 221 24.95 -4.62 42.37
N PRO A 222 25.65 -4.30 43.47
CA PRO A 222 26.96 -4.87 43.77
C PRO A 222 26.96 -6.40 43.76
N ALA A 223 28.07 -7.01 43.35
CA ALA A 223 28.23 -8.47 43.40
C ALA A 223 28.04 -8.98 44.84
N GLY A 224 27.22 -10.02 45.00
CA GLY A 224 26.89 -10.60 46.32
C GLY A 224 25.68 -9.99 47.03
N ALA A 225 25.16 -8.83 46.60
CA ALA A 225 23.97 -8.22 47.20
C ALA A 225 22.65 -8.92 46.80
N LEU A 226 22.63 -9.57 45.63
CA LEU A 226 21.48 -10.29 45.08
C LEU A 226 21.93 -11.60 44.43
N SER A 227 20.98 -12.51 44.20
CA SER A 227 21.23 -13.66 43.33
C SER A 227 21.62 -13.20 41.92
N VAL A 228 22.47 -13.97 41.24
CA VAL A 228 22.97 -13.57 39.90
C VAL A 228 21.83 -13.37 38.91
N ASN A 229 20.77 -14.19 38.98
CA ASN A 229 19.56 -14.01 38.17
C ASN A 229 18.84 -12.69 38.49
N ALA A 230 18.61 -12.40 39.77
CA ALA A 230 17.91 -11.18 40.20
C ALA A 230 18.70 -9.92 39.83
N ARG A 231 20.03 -9.97 39.92
CA ARG A 231 20.95 -8.88 39.55
C ARG A 231 20.76 -8.43 38.09
N HIS A 232 20.58 -9.39 37.18
CA HIS A 232 20.47 -9.11 35.75
C HIS A 232 19.02 -8.99 35.25
N ARG A 233 18.02 -9.33 36.07
CA ARG A 233 16.61 -9.25 35.68
C ARG A 233 16.21 -7.85 35.21
N LEU A 234 16.57 -6.82 35.98
CA LEU A 234 16.28 -5.42 35.63
C LEU A 234 16.91 -5.02 34.30
N LEU A 235 18.15 -5.47 34.04
CA LEU A 235 18.83 -5.26 32.78
C LEU A 235 18.07 -5.93 31.61
N LYS A 236 17.58 -7.17 31.81
CA LYS A 236 16.74 -7.85 30.81
C LYS A 236 15.50 -7.03 30.49
N GLU A 237 14.76 -6.65 31.53
CA GLU A 237 13.48 -5.93 31.39
C GLU A 237 13.66 -4.59 30.64
N ARG A 238 14.71 -3.83 30.96
CA ARG A 238 15.01 -2.56 30.28
C ARG A 238 15.48 -2.73 28.83
N ILE A 239 16.34 -3.71 28.54
CA ILE A 239 16.73 -4.03 27.16
C ILE A 239 15.51 -4.44 26.33
N MET A 240 14.67 -5.32 26.88
CA MET A 240 13.46 -5.81 26.22
C MET A 240 12.48 -4.67 25.95
N SER A 241 12.22 -3.82 26.96
CA SER A 241 11.37 -2.62 26.80
C SER A 241 11.92 -1.66 25.74
N GLY A 242 13.24 -1.47 25.69
CA GLY A 242 13.88 -0.66 24.65
C GLY A 242 13.74 -1.25 23.25
N SER A 243 13.91 -2.57 23.11
CA SER A 243 13.70 -3.25 21.83
C SER A 243 12.24 -3.22 21.40
N ASP A 244 11.29 -3.40 22.32
CA ASP A 244 9.84 -3.32 22.02
C ASP A 244 9.47 -1.94 21.47
N GLN A 245 10.03 -0.87 22.05
CA GLN A 245 9.82 0.48 21.58
C GLN A 245 10.36 0.70 20.16
N VAL A 246 11.60 0.30 19.87
CA VAL A 246 12.19 0.44 18.52
C VAL A 246 11.43 -0.42 17.51
N ARG A 247 11.09 -1.66 17.88
CA ARG A 247 10.33 -2.58 17.03
C ARG A 247 8.96 -2.01 16.67
N LYS A 248 8.25 -1.40 17.62
CA LYS A 248 6.96 -0.73 17.34
C LYS A 248 7.11 0.38 16.32
N HIS A 249 8.16 1.21 16.41
CA HIS A 249 8.41 2.24 15.41
C HIS A 249 8.79 1.63 14.04
N ARG A 250 9.56 0.53 14.02
CA ARG A 250 9.88 -0.21 12.78
C ARG A 250 8.63 -0.77 12.13
N GLU A 251 7.70 -1.32 12.90
CA GLU A 251 6.42 -1.81 12.39
C GLU A 251 5.58 -0.69 11.78
N GLN A 252 5.44 0.43 12.49
CA GLN A 252 4.70 1.61 12.03
C GLN A 252 5.27 2.24 10.76
N SER A 253 6.59 2.19 10.60
CA SER A 253 7.31 2.70 9.43
C SER A 253 7.55 1.64 8.35
N ARG A 254 6.95 0.44 8.49
CA ARG A 254 7.16 -0.69 7.58
C ARG A 254 8.66 -1.01 7.36
N CYS A 255 9.49 -0.82 8.37
CA CYS A 255 10.92 -1.18 8.40
C CYS A 255 11.18 -2.41 9.31
N LEU A 256 10.13 -3.09 9.78
CA LEU A 256 10.24 -4.35 10.49
C LEU A 256 10.26 -5.50 9.46
N PHE A 257 11.42 -6.08 9.25
CA PHE A 257 11.62 -7.12 8.24
C PHE A 257 11.24 -8.51 8.76
N SER A 258 10.68 -9.33 7.87
CA SER A 258 10.63 -10.78 8.10
C SER A 258 12.06 -11.34 8.21
N VAL A 259 12.24 -12.54 8.75
CA VAL A 259 13.61 -13.09 8.87
C VAL A 259 14.23 -13.41 7.49
N THR A 260 13.42 -13.72 6.46
CA THR A 260 13.91 -13.89 5.08
C THR A 260 14.39 -12.56 4.50
N HIS A 261 13.59 -11.50 4.64
CA HIS A 261 13.98 -10.15 4.19
C HIS A 261 15.18 -9.63 5.00
N PHE A 262 15.21 -9.85 6.31
CA PHE A 262 16.33 -9.46 7.18
C PHE A 262 17.64 -10.09 6.72
N ALA A 263 17.65 -11.40 6.45
CA ALA A 263 18.85 -12.10 5.98
C ALA A 263 19.31 -11.59 4.60
N ALA A 264 18.38 -11.39 3.67
CA ALA A 264 18.67 -10.86 2.33
C ALA A 264 19.23 -9.43 2.39
N PHE A 265 18.61 -8.54 3.18
CA PHE A 265 19.09 -7.18 3.35
C PHE A 265 20.41 -7.11 4.09
N LEU A 266 20.65 -7.96 5.10
CA LEU A 266 21.95 -8.01 5.78
C LEU A 266 23.07 -8.46 4.84
N ALA A 267 22.81 -9.45 3.99
CA ALA A 267 23.77 -9.92 2.98
C ALA A 267 24.10 -8.81 1.97
N SER A 268 23.06 -8.10 1.50
CA SER A 268 23.16 -6.96 0.59
C SER A 268 23.89 -5.77 1.22
N ALA A 269 23.58 -5.45 2.48
CA ALA A 269 24.24 -4.39 3.24
C ALA A 269 25.72 -4.70 3.46
N CYS A 270 26.07 -5.94 3.77
CA CYS A 270 27.46 -6.37 3.87
C CYS A 270 28.21 -6.23 2.53
N GLU A 271 27.52 -6.41 1.40
CA GLU A 271 28.12 -6.28 0.07
C GLU A 271 28.35 -4.81 -0.28
N HIS A 272 27.30 -4.01 -0.11
CA HIS A 272 27.32 -2.57 -0.26
C HIS A 272 28.44 -1.95 0.60
N PHE A 273 28.50 -2.29 1.90
CA PHE A 273 29.51 -1.79 2.83
C PHE A 273 30.95 -2.08 2.39
N SER A 274 31.19 -3.21 1.70
CA SER A 274 32.52 -3.61 1.24
C SER A 274 33.01 -2.83 0.01
N ARG A 275 32.08 -2.31 -0.80
CA ARG A 275 32.35 -1.68 -2.10
C ARG A 275 32.13 -0.15 -2.08
N VAL A 276 31.10 0.29 -1.38
CA VAL A 276 30.60 1.67 -1.39
C VAL A 276 30.97 2.35 -0.06
N ILE A 277 31.61 3.51 -0.17
CA ILE A 277 32.21 4.21 0.97
C ILE A 277 31.38 5.42 1.39
N HIS A 278 30.83 6.16 0.43
CA HIS A 278 30.27 7.50 0.67
C HIS A 278 28.74 7.59 0.58
N GLU A 279 28.07 6.47 0.33
CA GLU A 279 26.62 6.41 0.20
C GLU A 279 26.02 5.54 1.31
N PRO A 280 24.84 5.90 1.85
CA PRO A 280 24.11 5.05 2.79
C PRO A 280 23.47 3.87 2.06
N PHE A 281 23.28 2.75 2.76
CA PHE A 281 22.58 1.59 2.21
C PHE A 281 21.08 1.89 2.06
N ASP A 282 20.54 1.85 0.85
CA ASP A 282 19.10 2.02 0.58
C ASP A 282 18.40 0.65 0.46
N PHE A 283 17.49 0.37 1.40
CA PHE A 283 16.71 -0.86 1.45
C PHE A 283 15.77 -1.03 0.26
N ILE A 284 15.20 0.07 -0.24
CA ILE A 284 14.26 0.04 -1.37
C ILE A 284 15.04 -0.27 -2.64
N GLN A 285 16.16 0.42 -2.88
CA GLN A 285 17.03 0.11 -4.02
C GLN A 285 17.58 -1.32 -3.95
N ALA A 286 18.04 -1.76 -2.77
CA ALA A 286 18.51 -3.12 -2.58
C ALA A 286 17.43 -4.18 -2.88
N SER A 287 16.16 -3.88 -2.60
CA SER A 287 15.03 -4.78 -2.91
C SER A 287 14.71 -4.90 -4.40
N ARG A 288 15.27 -4.01 -5.23
CA ARG A 288 14.99 -3.89 -6.67
C ARG A 288 16.19 -4.24 -7.55
N VAL A 289 17.28 -4.78 -6.99
CA VAL A 289 18.48 -5.15 -7.77
C VAL A 289 18.14 -6.15 -8.88
N ASP A 290 17.33 -7.17 -8.57
CA ASP A 290 16.95 -8.21 -9.54
C ASP A 290 15.74 -7.82 -10.42
N ASN A 291 15.07 -6.72 -10.09
CA ASN A 291 13.92 -6.19 -10.85
C ASN A 291 13.92 -4.66 -10.75
N PRO A 292 14.80 -3.95 -11.48
CA PRO A 292 14.89 -2.50 -11.37
C PRO A 292 13.62 -1.81 -11.89
N ALA A 293 13.41 -0.56 -11.49
CA ALA A 293 12.37 0.27 -12.10
C ALA A 293 12.65 0.42 -13.62
N PRO A 294 11.60 0.51 -14.48
CA PRO A 294 11.79 0.66 -15.91
C PRO A 294 12.61 1.90 -16.26
N GLN A 295 13.68 1.72 -17.05
CA GLN A 295 14.60 2.81 -17.42
C GLN A 295 13.97 3.83 -18.39
N ASP A 296 12.97 3.40 -19.14
CA ASP A 296 12.18 4.15 -20.13
C ASP A 296 10.84 4.67 -19.56
N LEU A 297 10.70 4.67 -18.22
CA LEU A 297 9.48 5.12 -17.56
C LEU A 297 9.14 6.58 -17.91
N ASP A 298 10.14 7.44 -18.05
CA ASP A 298 9.96 8.84 -18.44
C ASP A 298 9.38 8.98 -19.85
N GLU A 299 9.85 8.18 -20.80
CA GLU A 299 9.31 8.12 -22.17
C GLU A 299 7.85 7.63 -22.17
N HIS A 300 7.54 6.59 -21.39
CA HIS A 300 6.18 6.07 -21.26
C HIS A 300 5.24 7.09 -20.63
N LEU A 301 5.68 7.79 -19.59
CA LEU A 301 4.90 8.87 -18.96
C LEU A 301 4.70 10.04 -19.93
N ALA A 302 5.73 10.45 -20.65
CA ALA A 302 5.61 11.51 -21.66
C ALA A 302 4.62 11.12 -22.76
N ASN A 303 4.66 9.87 -23.24
CA ASN A 303 3.73 9.36 -24.25
C ASN A 303 2.29 9.30 -23.74
N LEU A 304 2.07 8.87 -22.49
CA LEU A 304 0.75 8.94 -21.86
C LEU A 304 0.25 10.39 -21.81
N MET A 305 1.10 11.32 -21.34
CA MET A 305 0.74 12.72 -21.14
C MET A 305 0.41 13.44 -22.45
N LYS A 306 1.01 13.08 -23.59
CA LYS A 306 0.63 13.60 -24.92
C LYS A 306 -0.84 13.36 -25.27
N HIS A 307 -1.46 12.33 -24.70
CA HIS A 307 -2.86 11.98 -24.95
C HIS A 307 -3.82 12.57 -23.93
N ILE A 308 -3.32 13.18 -22.86
CA ILE A 308 -4.15 13.84 -21.84
C ILE A 308 -4.41 15.28 -22.27
N ARG A 309 -5.69 15.61 -22.51
CA ARG A 309 -6.09 16.91 -23.09
C ARG A 309 -6.54 17.96 -22.07
N SER A 310 -6.76 17.57 -20.81
CA SER A 310 -7.25 18.47 -19.75
C SER A 310 -6.77 18.04 -18.36
N SER A 311 -6.81 18.98 -17.41
CA SER A 311 -6.52 18.71 -16.00
C SER A 311 -7.52 17.72 -15.36
N GLY A 312 -8.77 17.75 -15.84
CA GLY A 312 -9.81 16.79 -15.48
C GLY A 312 -9.44 15.37 -15.90
N ASN A 313 -8.98 15.17 -17.14
CA ASN A 313 -8.57 13.86 -17.66
C ASN A 313 -7.32 13.35 -16.93
N PHE A 314 -6.40 14.24 -16.57
CA PHE A 314 -5.27 13.86 -15.72
C PHE A 314 -5.75 13.32 -14.37
N THR A 315 -6.67 14.04 -13.73
CA THR A 315 -7.16 13.71 -12.38
C THR A 315 -8.00 12.44 -12.36
N ALA A 316 -8.92 12.30 -13.32
CA ALA A 316 -9.85 11.18 -13.36
C ALA A 316 -9.22 9.88 -13.88
N PHE A 317 -8.22 9.97 -14.78
CA PHE A 317 -7.68 8.82 -15.50
C PHE A 317 -6.16 8.65 -15.35
N ALA A 318 -5.37 9.65 -15.73
CA ALA A 318 -3.93 9.46 -15.85
C ALA A 318 -3.26 9.23 -14.48
N ALA A 319 -3.57 10.05 -13.48
CA ALA A 319 -3.01 9.93 -12.14
C ALA A 319 -3.31 8.57 -11.47
N PRO A 320 -4.57 8.08 -11.41
CA PRO A 320 -4.85 6.75 -10.86
C PRO A 320 -4.25 5.62 -11.71
N THR A 321 -4.14 5.78 -13.03
CA THR A 321 -3.51 4.77 -13.90
C THR A 321 -2.01 4.67 -13.65
N ILE A 322 -1.30 5.81 -13.58
CA ILE A 322 0.12 5.86 -13.21
C ILE A 322 0.29 5.22 -11.82
N ALA A 323 -0.46 5.69 -10.83
CA ALA A 323 -0.35 5.20 -9.45
C ALA A 323 -0.58 3.69 -9.32
N SER A 324 -1.61 3.13 -9.96
CA SER A 324 -1.86 1.68 -9.92
C SER A 324 -0.81 0.87 -10.69
N SER A 325 -0.20 1.44 -11.74
CA SER A 325 0.92 0.80 -12.45
C SER A 325 2.18 0.77 -11.57
N LEU A 326 2.48 1.86 -10.87
CA LEU A 326 3.58 1.91 -9.90
C LEU A 326 3.34 0.95 -8.72
N LEU A 327 2.10 0.82 -8.26
CA LEU A 327 1.73 -0.17 -7.25
C LEU A 327 2.02 -1.60 -7.72
N LEU A 328 1.58 -1.94 -8.93
CA LEU A 328 1.79 -3.25 -9.54
C LEU A 328 3.28 -3.59 -9.65
N ASP A 329 4.09 -2.64 -10.13
CA ASP A 329 5.54 -2.83 -10.23
C ASP A 329 6.19 -3.00 -8.85
N SER A 330 5.81 -2.16 -7.88
CA SER A 330 6.49 -2.08 -6.58
C SER A 330 6.16 -3.23 -5.63
N TYR A 331 4.95 -3.80 -5.73
CA TYR A 331 4.43 -4.75 -4.74
C TYR A 331 4.05 -6.11 -5.36
N PRO A 332 4.99 -6.85 -5.97
CA PRO A 332 4.74 -8.23 -6.37
C PRO A 332 4.54 -9.14 -5.14
N PRO A 333 3.97 -10.35 -5.31
CA PRO A 333 3.78 -11.29 -4.21
C PRO A 333 5.07 -11.53 -3.41
N ASN A 334 4.96 -11.59 -2.08
CA ASN A 334 6.08 -11.78 -1.13
C ASN A 334 7.12 -10.64 -1.07
N SER A 335 6.90 -9.54 -1.78
CA SER A 335 7.71 -8.33 -1.61
C SER A 335 7.53 -7.74 -0.20
N HIS A 336 8.56 -7.05 0.28
CA HIS A 336 8.45 -6.28 1.50
C HIS A 336 7.62 -5.03 1.27
N LEU A 337 6.63 -4.78 2.12
CA LEU A 337 5.64 -3.72 1.95
C LEU A 337 6.17 -2.35 2.46
N PHE A 338 7.19 -1.81 1.81
CA PHE A 338 7.67 -0.44 2.07
C PHE A 338 6.56 0.60 1.89
N THR A 339 6.66 1.74 2.57
CA THR A 339 5.62 2.77 2.43
C THR A 339 5.64 3.37 1.02
N PRO A 340 4.47 3.63 0.42
CA PRO A 340 4.36 4.10 -0.96
C PRO A 340 5.07 5.43 -1.19
N GLU A 341 5.19 6.28 -0.17
CA GLU A 341 5.92 7.55 -0.25
C GLU A 341 7.41 7.34 -0.47
N GLN A 342 8.02 6.45 0.33
CA GLN A 342 9.45 6.15 0.20
C GLN A 342 9.75 5.45 -1.12
N VAL A 343 8.88 4.55 -1.56
CA VAL A 343 8.97 3.86 -2.85
C VAL A 343 8.91 4.86 -4.00
N LEU A 344 7.94 5.79 -3.98
CA LEU A 344 7.81 6.82 -4.99
C LEU A 344 9.05 7.72 -5.06
N ASP A 345 9.53 8.18 -3.91
CA ASP A 345 10.67 9.08 -3.83
C ASP A 345 12.00 8.41 -4.19
N SER A 346 12.18 7.12 -3.86
CA SER A 346 13.42 6.38 -4.16
C SER A 346 13.45 5.83 -5.60
N LEU A 347 12.32 5.33 -6.14
CA LEU A 347 12.33 4.60 -7.42
C LEU A 347 11.84 5.39 -8.63
N TYR A 348 10.83 6.25 -8.50
CA TYR A 348 10.07 6.75 -9.66
C TYR A 348 10.07 8.26 -9.84
N LYS A 349 10.37 9.01 -8.79
CA LYS A 349 10.28 10.49 -8.77
C LYS A 349 11.09 11.16 -9.87
N ASP A 350 12.23 10.58 -10.23
CA ASP A 350 13.14 11.14 -11.23
C ASP A 350 12.64 10.96 -12.66
N ALA A 351 11.77 9.97 -12.91
CA ALA A 351 11.12 9.74 -14.20
C ALA A 351 9.94 10.68 -14.46
N PHE A 352 9.44 11.37 -13.43
CA PHE A 352 8.33 12.33 -13.58
C PHE A 352 8.77 13.60 -14.31
N PRO A 353 7.83 14.28 -15.01
CA PRO A 353 8.12 15.49 -15.78
C PRO A 353 8.97 16.49 -14.99
N LYS A 354 9.99 17.05 -15.65
CA LYS A 354 10.96 17.97 -15.01
C LYS A 354 10.46 19.41 -15.00
N GLU A 355 9.54 19.73 -15.91
CA GLU A 355 8.91 21.04 -16.05
C GLU A 355 8.14 21.40 -14.80
N ARG A 356 8.26 22.64 -14.34
CA ARG A 356 7.53 23.13 -13.16
C ARG A 356 6.02 23.20 -13.41
N VAL A 357 5.63 23.47 -14.65
CA VAL A 357 4.24 23.67 -15.10
C VAL A 357 3.99 22.72 -16.26
N ILE A 358 2.90 21.96 -16.17
CA ILE A 358 2.44 21.01 -17.18
C ILE A 358 1.18 21.62 -17.80
N SER A 359 1.26 21.99 -19.07
CA SER A 359 0.14 22.51 -19.86
C SER A 359 -0.52 21.40 -20.68
N PHE A 360 -1.81 21.55 -20.97
CA PHE A 360 -2.54 20.63 -21.83
C PHE A 360 -2.85 21.27 -23.19
N LEU A 361 -2.89 20.47 -24.26
CA LEU A 361 -3.01 20.98 -25.63
C LEU A 361 -4.33 21.72 -25.91
N ASP A 362 -5.42 21.28 -25.27
CA ASP A 362 -6.78 21.72 -25.60
C ASP A 362 -7.45 22.48 -24.42
N SER A 363 -6.66 22.98 -23.47
CA SER A 363 -7.16 23.69 -22.29
C SER A 363 -6.15 24.70 -21.75
N ASP A 364 -6.63 25.86 -21.29
CA ASP A 364 -5.82 26.84 -20.54
C ASP A 364 -5.44 26.35 -19.13
N ASP A 365 -5.93 25.17 -18.74
CA ASP A 365 -5.59 24.55 -17.47
C ASP A 365 -4.11 24.17 -17.42
N VAL A 366 -3.49 24.41 -16.26
CA VAL A 366 -2.12 23.98 -15.99
C VAL A 366 -2.04 23.26 -14.66
N ILE A 367 -1.16 22.26 -14.57
CA ILE A 367 -0.85 21.57 -13.32
C ILE A 367 0.60 21.83 -12.94
N LEU A 368 0.84 22.21 -11.70
CA LEU A 368 2.20 22.28 -11.16
C LEU A 368 2.77 20.88 -11.00
N ARG A 369 4.09 20.72 -11.22
CA ARG A 369 4.80 19.46 -10.97
C ARG A 369 4.51 18.88 -9.59
N SER A 370 4.49 19.73 -8.56
CA SER A 370 4.13 19.31 -7.20
C SER A 370 2.70 18.76 -7.12
N GLY A 371 1.74 19.37 -7.82
CA GLY A 371 0.36 18.89 -7.94
C GLY A 371 0.26 17.53 -8.63
N PHE A 372 1.00 17.35 -9.72
CA PHE A 372 1.12 16.05 -10.42
C PHE A 372 1.60 14.95 -9.46
N ILE A 373 2.76 15.18 -8.82
CA ILE A 373 3.39 14.19 -7.94
C ILE A 373 2.48 13.90 -6.73
N ASN A 374 1.88 14.94 -6.15
CA ASN A 374 1.00 14.78 -5.00
C ASN A 374 -0.27 13.99 -5.35
N LEU A 375 -0.82 14.16 -6.55
CA LEU A 375 -2.01 13.44 -6.98
C LEU A 375 -1.70 11.96 -7.24
N VAL A 376 -0.61 11.66 -7.95
CA VAL A 376 -0.12 10.28 -8.14
C VAL A 376 0.18 9.63 -6.79
N ARG A 377 0.90 10.33 -5.89
CA ARG A 377 1.18 9.86 -4.53
C ARG A 377 -0.10 9.54 -3.76
N LYS A 378 -1.10 10.43 -3.80
CA LYS A 378 -2.38 10.22 -3.12
C LYS A 378 -3.09 8.96 -3.62
N HIS A 379 -3.14 8.74 -4.94
CA HIS A 379 -3.72 7.52 -5.49
C HIS A 379 -2.91 6.28 -5.12
N LEU A 380 -1.57 6.36 -5.15
CA LEU A 380 -0.69 5.25 -4.78
C LEU A 380 -0.92 4.85 -3.31
N ILE A 381 -1.00 5.81 -2.40
CA ILE A 381 -1.35 5.58 -1.00
C ILE A 381 -2.72 4.90 -0.90
N ASN A 382 -3.75 5.42 -1.58
CA ASN A 382 -5.09 4.84 -1.54
C ASN A 382 -5.15 3.39 -2.06
N PHE A 383 -4.36 3.06 -3.08
CA PHE A 383 -4.27 1.69 -3.59
C PHE A 383 -3.45 0.79 -2.67
N PHE A 384 -2.40 1.31 -2.06
CA PHE A 384 -1.62 0.59 -1.04
C PHE A 384 -2.48 0.27 0.18
N GLU A 385 -3.30 1.21 0.63
CA GLU A 385 -4.28 0.99 1.71
C GLU A 385 -5.28 -0.12 1.36
N GLN A 386 -5.69 -0.24 0.10
CA GLN A 386 -6.51 -1.37 -0.38
C GLN A 386 -5.70 -2.68 -0.35
N LEU A 387 -4.44 -2.67 -0.80
CA LEU A 387 -3.57 -3.84 -0.80
C LEU A 387 -3.39 -4.43 0.60
N ILE A 388 -3.27 -3.59 1.64
CA ILE A 388 -3.01 -4.06 3.01
C ILE A 388 -4.27 -4.45 3.79
N HIS A 389 -5.45 -3.94 3.39
CA HIS A 389 -6.73 -4.18 4.10
C HIS A 389 -7.69 -5.12 3.36
N SER A 390 -7.42 -5.44 2.10
CA SER A 390 -8.23 -6.33 1.28
C SER A 390 -7.44 -7.60 0.89
N PRO A 391 -8.11 -8.69 0.49
CA PRO A 391 -7.42 -9.88 -0.02
C PRO A 391 -6.86 -9.69 -1.45
N LEU A 392 -7.04 -8.51 -2.06
CA LEU A 392 -6.66 -8.26 -3.44
C LEU A 392 -5.15 -8.08 -3.57
N SER A 393 -4.57 -8.72 -4.57
CA SER A 393 -3.19 -8.47 -4.98
C SER A 393 -3.05 -7.13 -5.71
N ALA A 394 -1.82 -6.60 -5.80
CA ALA A 394 -1.54 -5.37 -6.55
C ALA A 394 -1.97 -5.47 -8.03
N ALA A 395 -1.87 -6.67 -8.62
CA ALA A 395 -2.33 -6.95 -9.99
C ALA A 395 -3.86 -6.86 -10.12
N GLU A 396 -4.60 -7.34 -9.13
CA GLU A 396 -6.06 -7.25 -9.13
C GLU A 396 -6.53 -5.81 -8.95
N ILE A 397 -5.91 -5.06 -8.02
CA ILE A 397 -6.19 -3.64 -7.81
C ILE A 397 -5.91 -2.85 -9.10
N HIS A 398 -4.79 -3.10 -9.77
CA HIS A 398 -4.47 -2.47 -11.05
C HIS A 398 -5.47 -2.84 -12.14
N ARG A 399 -5.81 -4.13 -12.28
CA ARG A 399 -6.80 -4.62 -13.23
C ARG A 399 -8.18 -3.98 -12.99
N ASP A 400 -8.62 -3.87 -11.75
CA ASP A 400 -9.89 -3.27 -11.39
C ASP A 400 -9.90 -1.76 -11.68
N ASN A 401 -8.78 -1.07 -11.46
CA ASN A 401 -8.63 0.32 -11.88
C ASN A 401 -8.73 0.46 -13.41
N LEU A 402 -8.05 -0.39 -14.19
CA LEU A 402 -8.16 -0.36 -15.64
C LEU A 402 -9.57 -0.69 -16.14
N ASN A 403 -10.25 -1.65 -15.49
CA ASN A 403 -11.61 -2.04 -15.84
C ASN A 403 -12.62 -0.89 -15.68
N ARG A 404 -12.38 0.09 -14.81
CA ARG A 404 -13.24 1.29 -14.70
C ARG A 404 -13.29 2.10 -15.98
N PHE A 405 -12.23 2.03 -16.79
CA PHE A 405 -12.14 2.73 -18.07
C PHE A 405 -12.50 1.82 -19.26
N LYS A 406 -13.04 0.61 -18.99
CA LYS A 406 -13.26 -0.44 -19.98
C LYS A 406 -14.31 -0.12 -21.07
N GLN A 407 -15.18 0.84 -20.86
CA GLN A 407 -16.12 1.23 -21.92
C GLN A 407 -15.54 2.32 -22.81
N HIS A 408 -14.85 3.28 -22.18
CA HIS A 408 -14.23 4.41 -22.84
C HIS A 408 -13.12 4.00 -23.82
N TRP A 409 -12.16 3.18 -23.38
CA TRP A 409 -11.06 2.68 -24.24
C TRP A 409 -11.55 1.83 -25.42
N MET A 410 -12.66 1.10 -25.32
CA MET A 410 -13.10 0.15 -26.35
C MET A 410 -13.71 0.91 -27.52
N MET A 411 -14.57 1.88 -27.23
CA MET A 411 -15.15 2.78 -28.24
C MET A 411 -14.07 3.66 -28.88
N LYS A 412 -13.17 4.23 -28.06
CA LYS A 412 -12.05 5.04 -28.55
C LYS A 412 -11.07 4.22 -29.40
N ARG A 413 -10.75 2.99 -29.01
CA ARG A 413 -9.84 2.11 -29.77
C ARG A 413 -10.45 1.64 -31.09
N ILE A 414 -11.77 1.44 -31.17
CA ILE A 414 -12.44 1.20 -32.45
C ILE A 414 -12.34 2.45 -33.32
N GLN A 415 -12.62 3.64 -32.79
CA GLN A 415 -12.48 4.91 -33.52
C GLN A 415 -11.04 5.11 -34.05
N ASP A 416 -10.04 4.96 -33.18
CA ASP A 416 -8.62 5.13 -33.53
C ASP A 416 -8.14 4.12 -34.56
N ARG A 417 -8.64 2.87 -34.51
CA ARG A 417 -8.30 1.81 -35.47
C ARG A 417 -8.97 1.99 -36.83
N ILE A 418 -10.16 2.60 -36.87
CA ILE A 418 -10.80 2.98 -38.14
C ILE A 418 -9.97 4.07 -38.82
N GLY A 419 -9.44 5.04 -38.06
CA GLY A 419 -8.44 6.00 -38.55
C GLY A 419 -8.92 6.92 -39.68
N LEU A 420 -10.23 7.03 -39.89
CA LEU A 420 -10.85 7.90 -40.89
C LEU A 420 -11.36 9.19 -40.23
N PRO A 421 -11.30 10.35 -40.91
CA PRO A 421 -11.79 11.64 -40.39
C PRO A 421 -13.32 11.74 -40.45
N ILE A 422 -14.02 10.66 -40.11
CA ILE A 422 -15.48 10.55 -40.12
C ILE A 422 -15.92 10.30 -38.67
N PRO A 423 -16.92 11.05 -38.15
CA PRO A 423 -17.42 10.83 -36.79
C PRO A 423 -17.85 9.37 -36.57
N PHE A 424 -17.47 8.82 -35.41
CA PHE A 424 -17.69 7.41 -35.05
C PHE A 424 -19.14 6.94 -35.28
N GLN A 425 -20.09 7.83 -35.05
CA GLN A 425 -21.51 7.58 -35.20
C GLN A 425 -21.92 7.22 -36.64
N GLN A 426 -21.23 7.77 -37.64
CA GLN A 426 -21.61 7.60 -39.06
C GLN A 426 -21.32 6.20 -39.60
N PHE A 427 -20.51 5.40 -38.89
CA PHE A 427 -20.23 4.01 -39.26
C PHE A 427 -21.40 3.07 -38.94
N PHE A 428 -22.37 3.50 -38.11
CA PHE A 428 -23.46 2.64 -37.65
C PHE A 428 -24.78 3.01 -38.31
N LYS A 429 -25.39 2.04 -39.00
CA LYS A 429 -26.74 2.18 -39.56
C LYS A 429 -27.84 1.81 -38.57
N VAL A 430 -27.52 1.00 -37.58
CA VAL A 430 -28.44 0.58 -36.51
C VAL A 430 -27.73 0.67 -35.17
N ALA A 431 -28.35 1.33 -34.18
CA ALA A 431 -27.80 1.50 -32.84
C ALA A 431 -28.89 1.30 -31.78
N PHE A 432 -28.69 0.33 -30.90
CA PHE A 432 -29.65 -0.01 -29.85
C PHE A 432 -28.93 -0.01 -28.50
N GLY A 433 -29.59 0.53 -27.49
CA GLY A 433 -29.04 0.60 -26.14
C GLY A 433 -30.12 0.33 -25.11
N ILE A 434 -29.75 -0.37 -24.06
CA ILE A 434 -30.65 -0.67 -22.93
C ILE A 434 -30.18 0.05 -21.67
N SER A 435 -31.13 0.53 -20.87
CA SER A 435 -30.83 1.25 -19.63
C SER A 435 -29.82 2.39 -19.85
N SER A 436 -28.72 2.41 -19.09
CA SER A 436 -27.59 3.33 -19.29
C SER A 436 -27.02 3.31 -20.71
N GLY A 437 -26.94 2.15 -21.36
CA GLY A 437 -26.55 2.02 -22.76
C GLY A 437 -27.52 2.73 -23.73
N GLY A 438 -28.80 2.80 -23.38
CA GLY A 438 -29.82 3.56 -24.12
C GLY A 438 -29.57 5.07 -24.02
N LEU A 439 -29.23 5.56 -22.83
CA LEU A 439 -28.87 6.97 -22.62
C LEU A 439 -27.61 7.35 -23.42
N ILE A 440 -26.60 6.49 -23.42
CA ILE A 440 -25.37 6.67 -24.20
C ILE A 440 -25.69 6.66 -25.71
N CYS A 441 -26.56 5.76 -26.18
CA CYS A 441 -26.99 5.74 -27.58
C CYS A 441 -27.71 7.03 -27.99
N LEU A 442 -28.61 7.57 -27.14
CA LEU A 442 -29.26 8.85 -27.43
C LEU A 442 -28.26 10.01 -27.47
N ALA A 443 -27.35 10.09 -26.49
CA ALA A 443 -26.32 11.12 -26.46
C ALA A 443 -25.44 11.09 -27.73
N MET A 444 -24.96 9.90 -28.11
CA MET A 444 -24.09 9.77 -29.28
C MET A 444 -24.83 9.99 -30.59
N PHE A 445 -25.93 9.27 -30.83
CA PHE A 445 -26.56 9.23 -32.15
C PHE A 445 -27.65 10.29 -32.32
N VAL A 446 -28.40 10.67 -31.28
CA VAL A 446 -29.47 11.67 -31.40
C VAL A 446 -28.96 13.09 -31.15
N ASN A 447 -28.11 13.31 -30.15
CA ASN A 447 -27.46 14.61 -29.93
C ASN A 447 -26.21 14.82 -30.80
N GLY A 448 -25.60 13.76 -31.32
CA GLY A 448 -24.39 13.85 -32.16
C GLY A 448 -23.10 14.06 -31.37
N TRP A 449 -23.12 13.83 -30.06
CA TRP A 449 -21.96 14.05 -29.19
C TRP A 449 -20.89 13.00 -29.41
N GLY A 450 -19.62 13.44 -29.35
CA GLY A 450 -18.46 12.54 -29.41
C GLY A 450 -18.44 11.54 -28.25
N ILE A 451 -17.56 10.52 -28.34
CA ILE A 451 -17.41 9.52 -27.27
C ILE A 451 -17.02 10.18 -25.94
N GLU A 452 -16.10 11.15 -25.98
CA GLU A 452 -15.60 11.87 -24.80
C GLU A 452 -16.72 12.71 -24.17
N GLU A 453 -17.38 13.56 -24.96
CA GLU A 453 -18.51 14.39 -24.52
C GLU A 453 -19.69 13.56 -23.97
N SER A 454 -19.98 12.42 -24.60
CA SER A 454 -21.01 11.49 -24.13
C SER A 454 -20.63 10.84 -22.79
N THR A 455 -19.35 10.52 -22.60
CA THR A 455 -18.82 9.95 -21.35
C THR A 455 -18.95 10.95 -20.20
N ASP A 456 -18.45 12.18 -20.41
CA ASP A 456 -18.45 13.23 -19.39
C ASP A 456 -19.88 13.62 -19.00
N THR A 457 -20.77 13.72 -19.99
CA THR A 457 -22.17 14.06 -19.73
C THR A 457 -22.91 12.95 -19.01
N PHE A 458 -22.64 11.68 -19.34
CA PHE A 458 -23.20 10.54 -18.61
C PHE A 458 -22.74 10.52 -17.14
N GLU A 459 -21.46 10.78 -16.86
CA GLU A 459 -20.95 10.84 -15.49
C GLU A 459 -21.63 11.95 -14.67
N ARG A 460 -21.77 13.14 -15.25
CA ARG A 460 -22.51 14.26 -14.65
C ARG A 460 -23.96 13.88 -14.36
N LEU A 461 -24.64 13.29 -15.34
CA LEU A 461 -26.03 12.84 -15.20
C LEU A 461 -26.16 11.83 -14.06
N ALA A 462 -25.28 10.82 -14.01
CA ALA A 462 -25.30 9.79 -12.98
C ALA A 462 -25.11 10.38 -11.57
N LYS A 463 -24.20 11.35 -11.38
CA LYS A 463 -24.00 12.03 -10.09
C LYS A 463 -25.28 12.73 -9.61
N VAL A 464 -26.02 13.37 -10.50
CA VAL A 464 -27.29 14.04 -10.17
C VAL A 464 -28.39 12.99 -9.92
N ALA A 465 -28.55 12.02 -10.83
CA ALA A 465 -29.61 11.02 -10.78
C ALA A 465 -29.55 10.12 -9.53
N PHE A 466 -28.35 9.70 -9.12
CA PHE A 466 -28.14 8.80 -7.98
C PHE A 466 -27.88 9.52 -6.65
N THR A 467 -28.32 10.77 -6.52
CA THR A 467 -28.30 11.45 -5.21
C THR A 467 -29.39 10.85 -4.30
N PRO A 468 -29.02 10.25 -3.14
CA PRO A 468 -29.99 9.62 -2.24
C PRO A 468 -31.01 10.64 -1.68
N ARG A 469 -32.21 10.18 -1.34
CA ARG A 469 -33.24 11.03 -0.73
C ARG A 469 -32.77 11.51 0.65
N THR A 470 -32.79 12.82 0.88
CA THR A 470 -32.47 13.39 2.20
C THR A 470 -33.59 13.08 3.19
N VAL A 471 -33.33 12.19 4.14
CA VAL A 471 -34.24 11.89 5.26
C VAL A 471 -33.75 12.63 6.49
N SER A 472 -34.65 13.25 7.27
CA SER A 472 -34.30 13.89 8.55
C SER A 472 -33.51 12.93 9.43
N LYS A 473 -32.36 13.39 9.93
CA LYS A 473 -31.44 12.63 10.80
C LYS A 473 -32.08 12.37 12.17
N ILE A 474 -32.95 11.36 12.27
CA ILE A 474 -33.41 10.81 13.55
C ILE A 474 -32.75 9.44 13.73
N PRO A 475 -31.82 9.27 14.70
CA PRO A 475 -30.92 8.11 14.76
C PRO A 475 -31.56 6.77 15.13
N ILE A 476 -32.82 6.75 15.57
CA ILE A 476 -33.43 5.55 16.21
C ILE A 476 -34.23 4.68 15.22
N PHE A 477 -34.56 5.17 14.02
CA PHE A 477 -35.46 4.48 13.08
C PHE A 477 -34.89 4.21 11.68
N ARG A 478 -33.56 4.27 11.48
CA ARG A 478 -32.95 4.16 10.14
C ARG A 478 -33.37 2.88 9.38
N ASN A 479 -33.31 1.71 10.02
CA ASN A 479 -33.67 0.43 9.39
C ASN A 479 -35.18 0.29 9.14
N PHE A 480 -36.02 0.92 9.98
CA PHE A 480 -37.49 0.85 9.85
C PHE A 480 -38.01 1.85 8.80
N ILE A 481 -37.35 3.00 8.68
CA ILE A 481 -37.65 4.04 7.67
C ILE A 481 -37.16 3.63 6.28
N GLU A 482 -36.00 2.97 6.12
CA GLU A 482 -35.57 2.43 4.83
C GLU A 482 -36.55 1.36 4.29
N LEU A 483 -37.05 0.49 5.18
CA LEU A 483 -38.08 -0.51 4.85
C LEU A 483 -39.41 0.14 4.45
N LEU A 484 -39.86 1.17 5.18
CA LEU A 484 -41.08 1.92 4.88
C LEU A 484 -40.95 2.77 3.60
N ILE A 485 -39.78 3.34 3.30
CA ILE A 485 -39.54 4.08 2.05
C ILE A 485 -39.52 3.12 0.84
N SER A 486 -38.94 1.92 0.99
CA SER A 486 -39.02 0.86 -0.04
C SER A 486 -40.45 0.35 -0.24
N TYR A 487 -41.29 0.39 0.79
CA TYR A 487 -42.67 -0.08 0.74
C TYR A 487 -43.67 0.99 0.23
N PHE A 488 -43.41 2.28 0.46
CA PHE A 488 -44.34 3.37 0.14
C PHE A 488 -43.90 4.30 -1.01
N ALA A 489 -42.67 4.18 -1.55
CA ALA A 489 -42.11 5.22 -2.43
C ALA A 489 -41.55 4.77 -3.79
N ASP A 490 -41.85 3.54 -4.23
CA ASP A 490 -41.58 2.94 -5.55
C ASP A 490 -40.15 3.12 -6.14
N GLY A 491 -39.13 3.45 -5.34
CA GLY A 491 -37.73 3.50 -5.77
C GLY A 491 -36.76 4.19 -4.79
N LEU A 492 -35.50 3.73 -4.77
CA LEU A 492 -34.43 4.20 -3.87
C LEU A 492 -34.06 5.68 -4.07
N TYR A 493 -34.14 6.18 -5.30
CA TYR A 493 -33.74 7.55 -5.67
C TYR A 493 -34.94 8.45 -5.98
N ALA A 494 -34.74 9.77 -5.94
CA ALA A 494 -35.79 10.73 -6.25
C ALA A 494 -35.98 10.84 -7.79
N PRO A 495 -37.20 10.61 -8.33
CA PRO A 495 -37.45 10.73 -9.78
C PRO A 495 -37.12 12.11 -10.34
N LYS A 496 -37.35 13.16 -9.55
CA LYS A 496 -37.08 14.56 -9.94
C LYS A 496 -35.63 14.81 -10.35
N ASN A 497 -34.68 14.12 -9.72
CA ASN A 497 -33.25 14.33 -9.99
C ASN A 497 -32.86 13.77 -11.36
N ILE A 498 -33.26 12.52 -11.64
CA ILE A 498 -33.01 11.91 -12.95
C ILE A 498 -33.80 12.61 -14.05
N GLU A 499 -35.04 13.05 -13.80
CA GLU A 499 -35.83 13.79 -14.78
C GLU A 499 -35.21 15.14 -15.11
N SER A 500 -34.77 15.90 -14.11
CA SER A 500 -34.07 17.18 -14.31
C SER A 500 -32.77 16.98 -15.11
N ALA A 501 -31.99 15.97 -14.77
CA ALA A 501 -30.75 15.67 -15.48
C ALA A 501 -31.01 15.24 -16.94
N LEU A 502 -32.05 14.43 -17.18
CA LEU A 502 -32.43 14.01 -18.53
C LEU A 502 -32.98 15.17 -19.36
N LYS A 503 -33.76 16.08 -18.78
CA LYS A 503 -34.25 17.30 -19.44
C LYS A 503 -33.10 18.23 -19.83
N GLN A 504 -32.10 18.38 -18.95
CA GLN A 504 -30.91 19.16 -19.27
C GLN A 504 -30.13 18.59 -20.47
N VAL A 505 -30.12 17.26 -20.62
CA VAL A 505 -29.35 16.56 -21.67
C VAL A 505 -30.12 16.42 -22.98
N PHE A 506 -31.42 16.17 -22.93
CA PHE A 506 -32.24 15.83 -24.09
C PHE A 506 -33.26 16.90 -24.49
N GLY A 507 -33.40 17.95 -23.69
CA GLY A 507 -34.42 19.01 -23.87
C GLY A 507 -35.78 18.61 -23.30
N ASP A 508 -36.63 19.61 -23.04
CA ASP A 508 -37.95 19.41 -22.44
C ASP A 508 -39.01 18.95 -23.44
N ASP A 509 -38.96 19.45 -24.68
CA ASP A 509 -40.03 19.28 -25.69
C ASP A 509 -39.61 18.49 -26.93
N ARG A 510 -38.33 18.11 -27.02
CA ARG A 510 -37.77 17.42 -28.20
C ARG A 510 -38.27 15.98 -28.27
N SER A 511 -38.86 15.56 -29.38
CA SER A 511 -39.30 14.19 -29.65
C SER A 511 -38.19 13.32 -30.25
N ILE A 512 -38.28 11.99 -30.09
CA ILE A 512 -37.37 11.02 -30.73
C ILE A 512 -37.48 11.02 -32.27
N LEU A 513 -38.60 11.49 -32.81
CA LEU A 513 -38.85 11.59 -34.25
C LEU A 513 -38.41 12.94 -34.86
N ASP A 514 -38.00 13.90 -34.04
CA ASP A 514 -37.53 15.20 -34.52
C ASP A 514 -36.19 15.07 -35.28
N VAL A 515 -35.86 16.13 -36.03
CA VAL A 515 -34.56 16.23 -36.71
C VAL A 515 -33.43 16.10 -35.68
N SER A 516 -32.50 15.20 -35.97
CA SER A 516 -31.42 14.78 -35.08
C SER A 516 -30.18 14.40 -35.89
N HIS A 517 -29.07 14.18 -35.18
CA HIS A 517 -27.85 13.71 -35.83
C HIS A 517 -28.08 12.33 -36.49
N ALA A 518 -28.88 11.46 -35.86
CA ALA A 518 -29.23 10.14 -36.38
C ALA A 518 -30.05 10.22 -37.67
N THR A 519 -31.03 11.14 -37.77
CA THR A 519 -31.77 11.31 -39.02
C THR A 519 -30.90 11.89 -40.13
N THR A 520 -29.96 12.79 -39.80
CA THR A 520 -28.99 13.36 -40.76
C THR A 520 -28.03 12.31 -41.32
N THR A 521 -27.58 11.38 -40.48
CA THR A 521 -26.61 10.31 -40.85
C THR A 521 -27.27 9.04 -41.37
N GLY A 522 -28.60 8.98 -41.29
CA GLY A 522 -29.39 7.80 -41.64
C GLY A 522 -29.33 6.67 -40.62
N THR A 523 -28.84 6.92 -39.40
CA THR A 523 -28.77 5.93 -38.32
C THR A 523 -30.15 5.68 -37.72
N ARG A 524 -30.47 4.40 -37.53
CA ARG A 524 -31.72 3.90 -36.94
C ARG A 524 -31.46 3.57 -35.48
N VAL A 525 -32.10 4.31 -34.59
CA VAL A 525 -31.90 4.21 -33.14
C VAL A 525 -33.12 3.58 -32.48
N GLY A 526 -32.90 2.62 -31.58
CA GLY A 526 -33.95 1.94 -30.83
C GLY A 526 -33.66 1.82 -29.34
N LEU A 527 -34.67 2.13 -28.51
CA LEU A 527 -34.63 2.06 -27.05
C LEU A 527 -35.67 1.06 -26.54
N PRO A 528 -35.26 -0.13 -26.09
CA PRO A 528 -36.15 -1.12 -25.50
C PRO A 528 -36.67 -0.67 -24.12
N VAL A 529 -37.95 -0.89 -23.87
CA VAL A 529 -38.64 -0.64 -22.60
C VAL A 529 -39.59 -1.81 -22.27
N ALA A 530 -39.99 -1.95 -21.01
CA ALA A 530 -40.97 -2.95 -20.58
C ALA A 530 -42.25 -2.29 -20.06
N THR A 531 -43.43 -2.83 -20.41
CA THR A 531 -44.71 -2.37 -19.85
C THR A 531 -44.90 -2.84 -18.42
N VAL A 532 -45.63 -2.06 -17.61
CA VAL A 532 -46.02 -2.45 -16.24
C VAL A 532 -47.40 -3.11 -16.25
N GLY A 533 -47.51 -4.33 -15.71
CA GLY A 533 -48.78 -5.09 -15.64
C GLY A 533 -48.58 -6.56 -15.25
N GLY A 534 -49.67 -7.34 -15.17
CA GLY A 534 -49.62 -8.76 -14.79
C GLY A 534 -48.83 -9.66 -15.74
N THR A 535 -48.73 -9.26 -17.01
CA THR A 535 -47.85 -9.86 -18.03
C THR A 535 -47.03 -8.74 -18.69
N PRO A 536 -45.84 -8.41 -18.17
CA PRO A 536 -44.99 -7.36 -18.75
C PRO A 536 -44.58 -7.73 -20.17
N SER A 537 -44.72 -6.78 -21.08
CA SER A 537 -44.43 -6.94 -22.51
C SER A 537 -43.29 -6.01 -22.91
N ARG A 538 -42.42 -6.50 -23.81
CA ARG A 538 -41.30 -5.72 -24.33
C ARG A 538 -41.80 -4.82 -25.46
N ARG A 539 -41.55 -3.51 -25.33
CA ARG A 539 -41.82 -2.49 -26.34
C ARG A 539 -40.53 -1.73 -26.71
N ILE A 540 -40.54 -0.99 -27.80
CA ILE A 540 -39.36 -0.28 -28.31
C ILE A 540 -39.79 1.10 -28.81
N PHE A 541 -39.10 2.13 -28.34
CA PHE A 541 -39.14 3.46 -28.95
C PHE A 541 -38.09 3.57 -30.04
N THR A 542 -38.44 4.14 -31.20
CA THR A 542 -37.55 4.19 -32.36
C THR A 542 -37.57 5.58 -33.01
N ASN A 543 -36.44 6.01 -33.57
CA ASN A 543 -36.37 7.27 -34.32
C ASN A 543 -36.85 7.14 -35.78
N TYR A 544 -37.25 5.95 -36.20
CA TYR A 544 -37.71 5.61 -37.55
C TYR A 544 -39.15 5.15 -37.57
N ASN A 545 -39.88 5.38 -36.49
CA ASN A 545 -41.31 5.22 -36.44
C ASN A 545 -41.84 3.81 -36.77
N GLY A 546 -41.06 2.77 -36.46
CA GLY A 546 -41.44 1.39 -36.76
C GLY A 546 -41.56 1.08 -38.25
N VAL A 547 -40.94 1.86 -39.14
CA VAL A 547 -40.72 1.46 -40.54
C VAL A 547 -39.97 0.12 -40.60
N GLY A 548 -40.29 -0.73 -41.59
CA GLY A 548 -39.67 -2.03 -41.83
C GLY A 548 -40.65 -3.20 -41.86
N ASP A 549 -40.32 -4.24 -42.62
CA ASP A 549 -41.14 -5.44 -42.82
C ASP A 549 -40.89 -6.44 -41.69
N ARG A 550 -41.86 -6.58 -40.79
CA ARG A 550 -41.76 -7.48 -39.63
C ARG A 550 -42.66 -8.70 -39.81
N VAL A 551 -42.24 -9.81 -39.20
CA VAL A 551 -43.07 -11.03 -39.13
C VAL A 551 -44.30 -10.77 -38.26
N GLU A 552 -45.44 -11.35 -38.65
CA GLU A 552 -46.73 -11.25 -37.96
C GLU A 552 -46.57 -11.53 -36.45
N GLY A 553 -47.10 -10.64 -35.60
CA GLY A 553 -46.94 -10.68 -34.13
C GLY A 553 -45.71 -9.94 -33.56
N GLN A 554 -44.76 -9.48 -34.38
CA GLN A 554 -43.66 -8.61 -33.94
C GLN A 554 -43.97 -7.12 -34.06
N GLU A 555 -45.00 -6.76 -34.82
CA GLU A 555 -45.38 -5.36 -35.07
C GLU A 555 -45.82 -4.60 -33.82
N GLU A 556 -46.42 -5.30 -32.85
CA GLU A 556 -46.84 -4.69 -31.60
C GLU A 556 -45.63 -4.29 -30.72
N ARG A 557 -44.42 -4.79 -31.02
CA ARG A 557 -43.23 -4.49 -30.22
C ARG A 557 -42.74 -3.05 -30.41
N VAL A 558 -43.06 -2.37 -31.51
CA VAL A 558 -42.66 -0.98 -31.73
C VAL A 558 -43.81 -0.05 -31.40
N ILE A 559 -43.53 0.98 -30.60
CA ILE A 559 -44.52 1.98 -30.20
C ILE A 559 -44.71 2.97 -31.37
N LYS A 560 -45.89 2.97 -31.99
CA LYS A 560 -46.20 3.76 -33.19
C LYS A 560 -46.87 5.11 -32.81
N PRO A 561 -46.94 6.12 -33.69
CA PRO A 561 -47.43 7.44 -33.35
C PRO A 561 -48.94 7.45 -33.10
N LYS A 562 -49.65 6.49 -33.71
CA LYS A 562 -51.05 6.19 -33.42
C LYS A 562 -51.29 5.76 -31.97
N ASP A 563 -50.23 5.32 -31.28
CA ASP A 563 -50.21 4.98 -29.86
C ASP A 563 -49.70 6.17 -29.01
N GLY A 564 -49.71 7.40 -29.56
CA GLY A 564 -49.24 8.62 -28.90
C GLY A 564 -47.73 8.87 -28.99
N SER A 565 -46.93 7.97 -29.58
CA SER A 565 -45.46 8.01 -29.51
C SER A 565 -44.78 9.17 -30.26
N GLY A 566 -45.47 9.76 -31.25
CA GLY A 566 -44.90 10.81 -32.10
C GLY A 566 -44.61 12.12 -31.37
N ASN A 567 -45.34 12.38 -30.29
CA ASN A 567 -45.23 13.60 -29.48
C ASN A 567 -44.57 13.35 -28.12
N VAL A 568 -43.95 12.18 -27.91
CA VAL A 568 -43.34 11.85 -26.62
C VAL A 568 -41.98 12.53 -26.49
N PRO A 569 -41.75 13.33 -25.45
CA PRO A 569 -40.45 13.93 -25.22
C PRO A 569 -39.36 12.88 -25.00
N LEU A 570 -38.19 13.14 -25.57
CA LEU A 570 -37.03 12.25 -25.56
C LEU A 570 -36.57 11.96 -24.13
N TRP A 571 -36.65 12.95 -23.23
CA TRP A 571 -36.33 12.75 -21.81
C TRP A 571 -37.29 11.79 -21.11
N GLU A 572 -38.56 11.70 -21.53
CA GLU A 572 -39.52 10.74 -20.98
C GLU A 572 -39.21 9.32 -21.44
N ILE A 573 -38.86 9.16 -22.71
CA ILE A 573 -38.40 7.87 -23.28
C ILE A 573 -37.13 7.41 -22.55
N ALA A 574 -36.17 8.31 -22.40
CA ALA A 574 -34.93 8.05 -21.69
C ALA A 574 -35.20 7.67 -20.22
N ARG A 575 -36.13 8.38 -19.56
CA ARG A 575 -36.54 8.11 -18.17
C ARG A 575 -37.21 6.75 -18.02
N SER A 576 -38.03 6.33 -18.98
CA SER A 576 -38.65 5.01 -19.04
C SER A 576 -37.62 3.91 -19.24
N ALA A 577 -36.68 4.10 -20.17
CA ALA A 577 -35.64 3.12 -20.48
C ALA A 577 -34.65 2.90 -19.32
N SER A 578 -34.39 3.92 -18.51
CA SER A 578 -33.49 3.84 -17.35
C SER A 578 -34.20 3.64 -16.01
N ALA A 579 -35.51 3.34 -16.01
CA ALA A 579 -36.30 3.13 -14.79
C ALA A 579 -36.09 1.72 -14.22
N ALA A 580 -34.89 1.44 -13.71
CA ALA A 580 -34.55 0.13 -13.16
C ALA A 580 -35.35 -0.16 -11.87
N LEU A 581 -35.92 -1.37 -11.79
CA LEU A 581 -36.74 -1.82 -10.66
C LEU A 581 -35.97 -1.71 -9.34
N GLY A 582 -36.58 -1.11 -8.33
CA GLY A 582 -35.96 -0.85 -7.02
C GLY A 582 -35.11 0.44 -6.96
N PHE A 583 -34.61 0.94 -8.10
CA PHE A 583 -33.82 2.18 -8.16
C PHE A 583 -34.72 3.39 -8.45
N PHE A 584 -35.54 3.30 -9.49
CA PHE A 584 -36.43 4.37 -9.92
C PHE A 584 -37.83 3.82 -10.22
N PRO A 585 -38.91 4.57 -9.89
CA PRO A 585 -40.26 4.14 -10.22
C PRO A 585 -40.47 4.10 -11.73
N PRO A 586 -41.41 3.27 -12.22
CA PRO A 586 -41.86 3.30 -13.61
C PRO A 586 -42.37 4.69 -14.02
N LYS A 587 -42.23 5.02 -15.30
CA LYS A 587 -42.67 6.30 -15.86
C LYS A 587 -43.93 6.09 -16.67
N HIS A 588 -44.99 6.80 -16.27
CA HIS A 588 -46.21 6.93 -17.06
C HIS A 588 -46.04 8.02 -18.10
N ILE A 589 -46.36 7.70 -19.35
CA ILE A 589 -46.41 8.61 -20.49
C ILE A 589 -47.87 8.69 -20.93
N ARG A 590 -48.40 9.92 -20.93
CA ARG A 590 -49.81 10.18 -21.23
C ARG A 590 -50.15 9.66 -22.62
N ASP A 591 -51.28 8.98 -22.75
CA ASP A 591 -51.81 8.41 -24.00
C ASP A 591 -50.95 7.30 -24.65
N VAL A 592 -49.84 6.90 -24.03
CA VAL A 592 -48.92 5.84 -24.52
C VAL A 592 -48.86 4.65 -23.57
N GLY A 593 -48.75 4.88 -22.25
CA GLY A 593 -48.72 3.83 -21.24
C GLY A 593 -47.64 4.00 -20.18
N THR A 594 -47.49 2.99 -19.31
CA THR A 594 -46.50 2.99 -18.22
C THR A 594 -45.37 2.03 -18.52
N PHE A 595 -44.14 2.54 -18.47
CA PHE A 595 -42.94 1.83 -18.88
C PHE A 595 -41.85 1.84 -17.80
N GLN A 596 -41.04 0.79 -17.81
CA GLN A 596 -39.86 0.63 -16.98
C GLN A 596 -38.66 0.09 -17.78
N ASP A 597 -37.51 0.00 -17.13
CA ASP A 597 -36.29 -0.55 -17.74
C ASP A 597 -36.53 -2.00 -18.20
N ALA A 598 -36.10 -2.29 -19.42
CA ALA A 598 -36.21 -3.62 -20.01
C ALA A 598 -35.12 -4.59 -19.52
N GLY A 599 -34.06 -4.10 -18.86
CA GLY A 599 -32.92 -4.88 -18.38
C GLY A 599 -33.27 -6.16 -17.62
N PRO A 600 -34.25 -6.13 -16.67
CA PRO A 600 -34.70 -7.34 -15.98
C PRO A 600 -35.34 -8.42 -16.87
N PHE A 601 -35.81 -8.06 -18.06
CA PHE A 601 -36.45 -8.97 -19.02
C PHE A 601 -35.51 -9.40 -20.14
N VAL A 602 -34.63 -8.50 -20.58
CA VAL A 602 -33.65 -8.70 -21.65
C VAL A 602 -32.45 -7.84 -21.29
N ASN A 603 -31.30 -8.41 -20.95
CA ASN A 603 -30.12 -7.61 -20.58
C ASN A 603 -29.17 -7.32 -21.76
N ASP A 604 -29.46 -7.88 -22.94
CA ASP A 604 -28.69 -7.68 -24.18
C ASP A 604 -29.62 -7.32 -25.36
N PRO A 605 -29.53 -6.11 -25.93
CA PRO A 605 -30.35 -5.71 -27.06
C PRO A 605 -29.92 -6.33 -28.40
N LEU A 606 -28.85 -7.13 -28.47
CA LEU A 606 -28.28 -7.66 -29.71
C LEU A 606 -29.30 -8.37 -30.61
N ILE A 607 -30.01 -9.37 -30.08
CA ILE A 607 -31.00 -10.13 -30.87
C ILE A 607 -32.12 -9.22 -31.36
N LEU A 608 -32.48 -8.22 -30.56
CA LEU A 608 -33.49 -7.25 -30.93
C LEU A 608 -33.01 -6.31 -32.03
N ALA A 609 -31.78 -5.81 -31.93
CA ALA A 609 -31.16 -4.96 -32.93
C ALA A 609 -31.01 -5.68 -34.27
N LEU A 610 -30.63 -6.97 -34.25
CA LEU A 610 -30.53 -7.80 -35.44
C LEU A 610 -31.90 -8.05 -36.09
N SER A 611 -32.93 -8.30 -35.28
CA SER A 611 -34.30 -8.46 -35.75
C SER A 611 -34.80 -7.17 -36.43
N GLU A 612 -34.52 -6.00 -35.84
CA GLU A 612 -34.92 -4.72 -36.41
C GLU A 612 -34.09 -4.34 -37.63
N ALA A 613 -32.80 -4.67 -37.67
CA ALA A 613 -31.96 -4.49 -38.84
C ALA A 613 -32.48 -5.31 -40.04
N ALA A 614 -32.87 -6.57 -39.81
CA ALA A 614 -33.46 -7.42 -40.85
C ALA A 614 -34.79 -6.85 -41.38
N ALA A 615 -35.63 -6.30 -40.49
CA ALA A 615 -36.88 -5.66 -40.88
C ALA A 615 -36.67 -4.35 -41.67
N LEU A 616 -35.65 -3.56 -41.31
CA LEU A 616 -35.33 -2.29 -41.98
C LEU A 616 -34.62 -2.47 -43.32
N PHE A 617 -33.87 -3.56 -43.49
CA PHE A 617 -33.03 -3.82 -44.65
C PHE A 617 -33.28 -5.23 -45.24
N PRO A 618 -34.49 -5.49 -45.78
CA PRO A 618 -34.91 -6.83 -46.20
C PRO A 618 -34.08 -7.41 -47.35
N LEU A 619 -33.47 -6.56 -48.19
CA LEU A 619 -32.61 -6.97 -49.31
C LEU A 619 -31.22 -7.45 -48.87
N SER A 620 -30.73 -6.98 -47.73
CA SER A 620 -29.40 -7.32 -47.22
C SER A 620 -29.43 -8.51 -46.26
N GLY A 621 -30.56 -8.74 -45.57
CA GLY A 621 -30.83 -9.90 -44.71
C GLY A 621 -30.01 -9.99 -43.41
N LYS A 622 -28.74 -9.54 -43.40
CA LYS A 622 -27.84 -9.50 -42.24
C LYS A 622 -26.86 -8.32 -42.33
N PRO A 623 -26.46 -7.72 -41.20
CA PRO A 623 -25.41 -6.70 -41.18
C PRO A 623 -24.03 -7.32 -41.46
N ASP A 624 -23.14 -6.56 -42.11
CA ASP A 624 -21.75 -6.98 -42.36
C ASP A 624 -20.93 -7.08 -41.07
N PHE A 625 -21.18 -6.18 -40.13
CA PHE A 625 -20.49 -6.11 -38.85
C PHE A 625 -21.48 -5.82 -37.72
N VAL A 626 -21.22 -6.44 -36.56
CA VAL A 626 -22.02 -6.24 -35.36
C VAL A 626 -21.07 -6.04 -34.19
N ILE A 627 -21.32 -4.97 -33.43
CA ILE A 627 -20.56 -4.63 -32.23
C ILE A 627 -21.55 -4.66 -31.05
N SER A 628 -21.38 -5.64 -30.16
CA SER A 628 -22.12 -5.73 -28.88
C SER A 628 -21.18 -5.41 -27.73
N LEU A 629 -21.56 -4.47 -26.87
CA LEU A 629 -20.71 -3.95 -25.79
C LEU A 629 -21.43 -4.08 -24.46
N GLY A 630 -20.91 -4.95 -23.59
CA GLY A 630 -21.40 -5.13 -22.24
C GLY A 630 -20.87 -4.07 -21.25
N THR A 631 -21.51 -3.98 -20.10
CA THR A 631 -21.09 -3.16 -18.94
C THR A 631 -20.14 -3.88 -17.98
N GLY A 632 -19.71 -5.09 -18.33
CA GLY A 632 -18.89 -5.95 -17.47
C GLY A 632 -19.74 -6.82 -16.55
N GLU A 633 -19.19 -7.95 -16.13
CA GLU A 633 -19.81 -8.87 -15.18
C GLU A 633 -19.02 -8.84 -13.86
N PRO A 634 -19.70 -8.89 -12.69
CA PRO A 634 -19.01 -9.02 -11.42
C PRO A 634 -18.24 -10.36 -11.38
N HIS A 635 -17.03 -10.33 -10.82
CA HIS A 635 -16.24 -11.54 -10.59
C HIS A 635 -17.02 -12.47 -9.65
N HIS A 636 -17.08 -13.77 -9.96
CA HIS A 636 -17.60 -14.78 -9.03
C HIS A 636 -16.68 -14.86 -7.79
N ALA A 637 -16.94 -14.02 -6.80
CA ALA A 637 -16.49 -14.20 -5.43
C ALA A 637 -17.75 -14.23 -4.55
N ASP A 638 -17.91 -15.34 -3.83
CA ASP A 638 -18.86 -15.59 -2.76
C ASP A 638 -20.35 -15.71 -3.13
N VAL A 639 -20.71 -16.77 -3.84
CA VAL A 639 -21.98 -17.46 -3.57
C VAL A 639 -21.71 -18.47 -2.46
N PRO A 640 -22.30 -18.35 -1.25
CA PRO A 640 -22.17 -19.40 -0.25
C PRO A 640 -22.81 -20.69 -0.79
N ASP A 641 -22.01 -21.76 -0.86
CA ASP A 641 -22.41 -23.12 -1.25
C ASP A 641 -23.73 -23.50 -0.56
N ARG A 642 -24.85 -23.43 -1.30
CA ARG A 642 -26.08 -24.10 -0.90
C ARG A 642 -26.11 -25.50 -1.51
N VAL A 643 -25.84 -26.45 -0.62
CA VAL A 643 -26.28 -27.86 -0.65
C VAL A 643 -25.63 -28.75 -1.72
N LYS A 644 -24.64 -29.54 -1.28
CA LYS A 644 -24.18 -30.75 -1.97
C LYS A 644 -25.32 -31.78 -2.09
N PRO A 645 -25.55 -32.39 -3.26
CA PRO A 645 -26.09 -33.74 -3.33
C PRO A 645 -24.93 -34.75 -3.31
N SER A 646 -25.07 -35.73 -2.43
CA SER A 646 -24.26 -36.93 -2.32
C SER A 646 -24.18 -37.71 -3.64
N GLY A 647 -22.99 -38.12 -4.06
CA GLY A 647 -22.79 -39.05 -5.17
C GLY A 647 -21.35 -39.59 -5.20
N LYS A 648 -21.22 -40.91 -5.29
CA LYS A 648 -20.02 -41.71 -4.98
C LYS A 648 -18.92 -41.66 -6.05
N SER A 649 -17.67 -41.63 -5.56
CA SER A 649 -16.45 -42.34 -6.02
C SER A 649 -16.32 -42.78 -7.49
N TYR A 650 -15.20 -42.42 -8.12
CA TYR A 650 -14.24 -43.41 -8.63
C TYR A 650 -12.77 -42.96 -8.46
N ARG A 651 -11.97 -43.90 -7.96
CA ARG A 651 -10.54 -43.86 -7.69
C ARG A 651 -9.84 -44.58 -8.85
N ILE A 652 -8.83 -43.98 -9.46
CA ILE A 652 -7.82 -44.72 -10.25
C ILE A 652 -6.45 -44.32 -9.74
N SER A 653 -5.73 -45.34 -9.27
CA SER A 653 -4.36 -45.33 -8.77
C SER A 653 -3.43 -45.99 -9.78
N ARG A 654 -2.26 -45.38 -10.04
CA ARG A 654 -1.01 -46.02 -10.49
C ARG A 654 0.11 -45.05 -10.11
N LEU A 655 0.88 -45.24 -9.03
CA LEU A 655 1.97 -46.19 -8.79
C LEU A 655 2.99 -46.27 -9.93
N GLU A 656 4.12 -45.60 -9.76
CA GLU A 656 5.43 -46.18 -10.05
C GLU A 656 6.48 -45.68 -9.04
N LYS A 657 7.31 -46.62 -8.60
CA LYS A 657 8.21 -46.57 -7.45
C LYS A 657 9.66 -46.38 -7.91
N ARG A 658 10.38 -45.58 -7.11
CA ARG A 658 11.76 -45.76 -6.59
C ARG A 658 12.94 -45.87 -7.57
N SER A 659 13.94 -45.04 -7.31
CA SER A 659 15.27 -45.53 -6.88
C SER A 659 16.01 -44.53 -5.97
N LYS A 660 16.62 -45.07 -4.91
CA LYS A 660 17.73 -44.57 -4.07
C LYS A 660 18.69 -45.77 -3.97
N PRO A 661 20.03 -45.65 -3.85
CA PRO A 661 20.63 -45.48 -2.51
C PRO A 661 22.02 -44.82 -2.44
N GLY A 662 22.46 -44.51 -1.20
CA GLY A 662 23.83 -44.16 -0.80
C GLY A 662 23.85 -43.10 0.31
N VAL A 663 23.41 -43.39 1.55
CA VAL A 663 24.18 -43.89 2.72
C VAL A 663 25.37 -43.00 3.13
N PHE A 664 25.25 -42.25 4.24
CA PHE A 664 26.02 -42.46 5.49
C PHE A 664 25.48 -41.61 6.67
N GLN A 665 25.80 -42.09 7.87
CA GLN A 665 25.21 -41.83 9.19
C GLN A 665 25.66 -40.55 9.91
N SER A 666 24.74 -40.07 10.77
CA SER A 666 24.93 -39.50 12.11
C SER A 666 25.62 -38.13 12.28
N GLY A 667 25.15 -37.43 13.32
CA GLY A 667 26.03 -36.57 14.13
C GLY A 667 25.79 -35.07 14.02
N ILE A 668 24.88 -34.57 14.86
CA ILE A 668 24.88 -33.31 15.62
C ILE A 668 25.97 -32.26 15.24
N ILE A 669 25.57 -31.02 14.91
CA ILE A 669 26.02 -29.69 15.47
C ILE A 669 25.78 -28.49 14.50
N GLU A 670 24.87 -27.61 14.94
CA GLU A 670 24.74 -26.13 14.95
C GLU A 670 25.57 -25.10 14.09
N LEU A 671 24.82 -24.18 13.46
CA LEU A 671 25.10 -22.73 13.30
C LEU A 671 23.75 -21.98 13.33
N THR A 672 23.61 -20.87 14.07
CA THR A 672 22.27 -20.43 14.52
C THR A 672 21.91 -19.00 14.15
N LEU A 673 21.16 -18.85 13.05
CA LEU A 673 19.94 -18.05 12.94
C LEU A 673 19.00 -18.84 12.02
N ARG A 674 17.87 -19.30 12.57
CA ARG A 674 16.97 -20.31 11.96
C ARG A 674 15.60 -19.70 11.62
N LEU A 675 15.07 -20.02 10.45
CA LEU A 675 13.63 -20.14 10.17
C LEU A 675 13.36 -21.59 9.79
N MET A 676 12.37 -22.23 10.40
CA MET A 676 11.89 -23.57 10.04
C MET A 676 10.44 -23.47 9.55
N ASP A 677 10.13 -24.13 8.44
CA ASP A 677 8.77 -24.49 8.03
C ASP A 677 8.52 -25.95 8.45
N SER A 678 7.33 -26.23 8.99
CA SER A 678 6.97 -27.51 9.58
C SER A 678 5.86 -28.19 8.79
N GLY A 679 6.21 -29.25 8.06
CA GLY A 679 5.26 -30.23 7.54
C GLY A 679 5.53 -31.61 8.13
N GLN A 680 4.60 -32.10 8.95
CA GLN A 680 4.32 -33.52 9.22
C GLN A 680 3.05 -33.86 8.42
N ASP A 681 2.85 -34.99 7.74
CA ASP A 681 3.36 -36.37 7.87
C ASP A 681 3.63 -37.02 6.50
#